data_AF-A0A929EC83-F1
#
_entry.id   AF-A0A929EC83-F1
#
_cell.length_a   1.000
_cell.length_b   1.000
_cell.length_c   1.000
_cell.angle_alpha   90.00
_cell.angle_beta   90.00
_cell.angle_gamma   90.00
#
_symmetry.space_group_name_H-M   'P 1'
#
loop_
_entity.id
_entity.type
_entity.pdbx_description
1 polymer ?
#
loop_
_entity_poly.entity_id
_entity_poly.type
_entity_poly.pdbx_seq_one_letter_code
_entity_poly.pdbx_strand_id
1 'polypeptide(L)'
;MPTFIGSLKTLNQLLTAGIAITAFSLLLYTLSFNLRDRVARSAAIIFFGVVLIFVGEALVSVTQDPILLKFLLKLEWVGIIFLPPAYLHFSDAILATTGRPSRGRRRRLVHLAYLLAVILVLTLPSFWLVGDVVMQAPAPYLQATPATWGFAGLYTLGMTFAWFNFKRAYQRAATSTSRRRMRYLIAGAIAPALGTFPFLTFGAAFATDQALIFWLLANISNIFVSVLIVLMAYAVAFFGVSWPDRVVKRRIFKWIMRGPVTASTVLAVTTLVRRIGESRGVSYSMAVPIVMVATLLLMQYSITLLAPVWERALFYGGSRSNLHLVSTLEERLLTRHDLHQFLEAILAAVCDHLQVNTAFMVTLIPEGSEVIISIGDIPQLKDVELSKGVLQTIVQPGNLEENETTTLDIFHWGDFWLIPLFEQSTQNGERKKLLGLLGVERSSDLYPEIDLQKSLATLVRRAASAMEDQVQQQKIFSSLEMLTPQTAWIQQLRAVSQYDGTNVLSTPKDELAQSDLSKWVKDALRHYWGGPKLSQSPLLRLRVVQQAVDANDGISVNALRAILRKGIDQIRPEGQRRFTAEWLLFNILEMKFMEGRKVRDIATRLAMSEADLYRKQRVAIETVAKILIRMEEDAHSEPTTNSSS
;
A
#
# COMPACT_ATOMS: atom_id res chain seq x y z
N MET A 1 -11.77 -42.89 32.15
CA MET A 1 -12.15 -43.05 30.72
C MET A 1 -13.20 -42.02 30.26
N PRO A 2 -14.41 -41.93 30.85
CA PRO A 2 -15.45 -41.02 30.33
C PRO A 2 -15.11 -39.53 30.43
N THR A 3 -14.39 -39.12 31.49
CA THR A 3 -13.90 -37.75 31.68
C THR A 3 -12.89 -37.32 30.62
N PHE A 4 -11.99 -38.23 30.21
CA PHE A 4 -10.98 -37.97 29.18
C PHE A 4 -11.59 -37.83 27.78
N ILE A 5 -12.53 -38.70 27.43
CA ILE A 5 -13.30 -38.61 26.17
C ILE A 5 -14.10 -37.30 26.13
N GLY A 6 -14.70 -36.90 27.26
CA GLY A 6 -15.38 -35.61 27.40
C GLY A 6 -14.45 -34.42 27.13
N SER A 7 -13.21 -34.45 27.63
CA SER A 7 -12.21 -33.42 27.35
C SER A 7 -11.79 -33.38 25.88
N LEU A 8 -11.58 -34.54 25.24
CA LEU A 8 -11.25 -34.63 23.82
C LEU A 8 -12.37 -34.12 22.92
N LYS A 9 -13.63 -34.40 23.26
CA LYS A 9 -14.79 -33.86 22.55
C LYS A 9 -14.85 -32.34 22.64
N THR A 10 -14.59 -31.77 23.82
CA THR A 10 -14.54 -30.30 23.96
C THR A 10 -13.39 -29.66 23.22
N LEU A 11 -12.22 -30.30 23.21
CA LEU A 11 -11.09 -29.83 22.42
C LEU A 11 -11.45 -29.84 20.93
N ASN A 12 -12.12 -30.88 20.46
CA ASN A 12 -12.56 -30.99 19.08
C ASN A 12 -13.56 -29.88 18.72
N GLN A 13 -14.56 -29.62 19.56
CA GLN A 13 -15.52 -28.52 19.39
C GLN A 13 -14.82 -27.16 19.29
N LEU A 14 -13.85 -26.90 20.18
CA LEU A 14 -13.05 -25.68 20.16
C LEU A 14 -12.20 -25.57 18.89
N LEU A 15 -11.60 -26.66 18.43
CA LEU A 15 -10.81 -26.69 17.20
C LEU A 15 -11.70 -26.46 15.96
N THR A 16 -12.86 -27.13 15.86
CA THR A 16 -13.81 -26.96 14.76
C THR A 16 -14.29 -25.50 14.69
N ALA A 17 -14.68 -24.90 15.81
CA ALA A 17 -15.04 -23.48 15.87
C ALA A 17 -13.85 -22.57 15.53
N GLY A 18 -12.65 -22.89 16.00
CA GLY A 18 -11.42 -22.16 15.66
C GLY A 18 -11.08 -22.22 14.17
N ILE A 19 -11.30 -23.36 13.51
CA ILE A 19 -11.14 -23.51 12.06
C ILE A 19 -12.17 -22.64 11.32
N ALA A 20 -13.44 -22.63 11.76
CA ALA A 20 -14.49 -21.78 11.20
C ALA A 20 -14.10 -20.29 11.26
N ILE A 21 -13.67 -19.82 12.42
CA ILE A 21 -13.18 -18.44 12.63
C ILE A 21 -11.98 -18.15 11.72
N THR A 22 -11.03 -19.08 11.65
CA THR A 22 -9.81 -18.93 10.85
C THR A 22 -10.15 -18.86 9.36
N ALA A 23 -10.96 -19.78 8.86
CA ALA A 23 -11.40 -19.81 7.47
C ALA A 23 -12.18 -18.53 7.11
N PHE A 24 -13.07 -18.06 7.99
CA PHE A 24 -13.83 -16.83 7.77
C PHE A 24 -12.93 -15.60 7.70
N SER A 25 -11.95 -15.49 8.60
CA SER A 25 -11.02 -14.37 8.57
C SER A 25 -10.11 -14.41 7.32
N LEU A 26 -9.66 -15.60 6.90
CA LEU A 26 -8.85 -15.76 5.69
C LEU A 26 -9.67 -15.51 4.42
N LEU A 27 -10.96 -15.82 4.42
CA LEU A 27 -11.90 -15.40 3.38
C LEU A 27 -11.94 -13.87 3.28
N LEU A 28 -12.17 -13.16 4.39
CA LEU A 28 -12.19 -11.70 4.42
C LEU A 28 -10.86 -11.09 3.96
N TYR A 29 -9.74 -11.67 4.37
CA TYR A 29 -8.41 -11.26 3.89
C TYR A 29 -8.29 -11.38 2.37
N THR A 30 -8.70 -12.53 1.82
CA THR A 30 -8.58 -12.81 0.38
C THR A 30 -9.50 -11.91 -0.45
N LEU A 31 -10.71 -11.63 0.05
CA LEU A 31 -11.67 -10.71 -0.57
C LEU A 31 -11.19 -9.25 -0.56
N SER A 32 -10.45 -8.83 0.47
CA SER A 32 -10.05 -7.42 0.62
C SER A 32 -8.91 -7.01 -0.33
N PHE A 33 -7.98 -7.91 -0.65
CA PHE A 33 -6.72 -7.50 -1.28
C PHE A 33 -6.49 -8.06 -2.69
N ASN A 34 -7.06 -9.21 -3.05
CA ASN A 34 -6.59 -9.95 -4.23
C ASN A 34 -7.67 -10.31 -5.27
N LEU A 35 -8.91 -9.77 -5.18
CA LEU A 35 -10.05 -10.18 -6.02
C LEU A 35 -9.88 -10.04 -7.54
N ARG A 36 -8.97 -9.16 -7.99
CA ARG A 36 -8.65 -8.99 -9.41
C ARG A 36 -7.93 -10.20 -9.99
N ASP A 37 -7.13 -10.90 -9.17
CA ASP A 37 -6.41 -12.10 -9.57
C ASP A 37 -7.30 -13.34 -9.54
N ARG A 38 -7.14 -14.21 -10.55
CA ARG A 38 -7.96 -15.44 -10.67
C ARG A 38 -7.67 -16.44 -9.57
N VAL A 39 -6.40 -16.61 -9.17
CA VAL A 39 -5.99 -17.59 -8.16
C VAL A 39 -6.64 -17.23 -6.83
N ALA A 40 -6.53 -15.96 -6.43
CA ALA A 40 -7.14 -15.47 -5.20
C ALA A 40 -8.68 -15.58 -5.20
N ARG A 41 -9.35 -15.26 -6.31
CA ARG A 41 -10.81 -15.43 -6.42
C ARG A 41 -11.22 -16.89 -6.24
N SER A 42 -10.53 -17.81 -6.90
CA SER A 42 -10.83 -19.24 -6.74
C SER A 42 -10.51 -19.76 -5.33
N ALA A 43 -9.46 -19.25 -4.68
CA ALA A 43 -9.17 -19.57 -3.28
C ALA A 43 -10.25 -19.04 -2.31
N ALA A 44 -10.81 -17.85 -2.58
CA ALA A 44 -11.91 -17.31 -1.78
C ALA A 44 -13.15 -18.23 -1.82
N ILE A 45 -13.45 -18.86 -2.97
CA ILE A 45 -14.54 -19.84 -3.07
C ILE A 45 -14.23 -21.08 -2.22
N ILE A 46 -12.98 -21.55 -2.18
CA ILE A 46 -12.57 -22.66 -1.30
C ILE A 46 -12.76 -22.26 0.17
N PHE A 47 -12.26 -21.08 0.59
CA PHE A 47 -12.43 -20.62 1.97
C PHE A 47 -13.90 -20.46 2.34
N PHE A 48 -14.76 -20.00 1.43
CA PHE A 48 -16.19 -19.92 1.66
C PHE A 48 -16.82 -21.31 1.88
N GLY A 49 -16.46 -22.30 1.06
CA GLY A 49 -16.90 -23.69 1.25
C GLY A 49 -16.45 -24.26 2.60
N VAL A 50 -15.20 -24.00 2.99
CA VAL A 50 -14.65 -24.40 4.30
C VAL A 50 -15.38 -23.72 5.45
N VAL A 51 -15.72 -22.43 5.33
CA VAL A 51 -16.53 -21.72 6.33
C VAL A 51 -17.89 -22.38 6.50
N LEU A 52 -18.60 -22.68 5.41
CA LEU A 52 -19.90 -23.34 5.49
C LEU A 52 -19.82 -24.70 6.20
N ILE A 53 -18.79 -25.49 5.90
CA ILE A 53 -18.57 -26.80 6.53
C ILE A 53 -18.32 -26.64 8.03
N PHE A 54 -17.30 -25.88 8.42
CA PHE A 54 -16.89 -25.81 9.83
C PHE A 54 -17.82 -24.97 10.71
N VAL A 55 -18.54 -23.97 10.15
CA VAL A 55 -19.62 -23.28 10.87
C VAL A 55 -20.79 -24.24 11.09
N GLY A 56 -21.18 -25.01 10.07
CA GLY A 56 -22.19 -26.05 10.18
C GLY A 56 -21.84 -27.05 11.28
N GLU A 57 -20.64 -27.63 11.21
CA GLU A 57 -20.15 -28.62 12.18
C GLU A 57 -20.07 -28.04 13.61
N ALA A 58 -19.56 -26.82 13.78
CA ALA A 58 -19.49 -26.17 15.08
C ALA A 58 -20.89 -25.95 15.70
N LEU A 59 -21.86 -25.51 14.91
CA LEU A 59 -23.23 -25.28 15.38
C LEU A 59 -24.00 -26.59 15.63
N VAL A 60 -23.82 -27.60 14.78
CA VAL A 60 -24.38 -28.96 15.00
C VAL A 60 -23.90 -29.52 16.33
N SER A 61 -22.64 -29.28 16.71
CA SER A 61 -22.06 -29.82 17.94
C SER A 61 -22.66 -29.26 19.25
N VAL A 62 -23.41 -28.13 19.17
CA VAL A 62 -24.01 -27.43 20.32
C VAL A 62 -25.55 -27.45 20.27
N THR A 63 -26.13 -27.71 19.10
CA THR A 63 -27.59 -27.66 18.87
C THR A 63 -28.28 -28.94 19.35
N GLN A 64 -29.39 -28.79 20.08
CA GLN A 64 -30.26 -29.90 20.51
C GLN A 64 -31.59 -29.96 19.75
N ASP A 65 -31.97 -28.88 19.04
CA ASP A 65 -33.20 -28.83 18.24
C ASP A 65 -33.05 -29.67 16.95
N PRO A 66 -33.85 -30.74 16.75
CA PRO A 66 -33.77 -31.60 15.57
C PRO A 66 -34.02 -30.86 14.24
N ILE A 67 -34.87 -29.82 14.23
CA ILE A 67 -35.18 -29.06 13.01
C ILE A 67 -33.96 -28.25 12.60
N LEU A 68 -33.41 -27.49 13.56
CA LEU A 68 -32.21 -26.69 13.35
C LEU A 68 -31.00 -27.59 13.01
N LEU A 69 -30.87 -28.75 13.64
CA LEU A 69 -29.82 -29.73 13.35
C LEU A 69 -29.90 -30.25 11.92
N LYS A 70 -31.10 -30.61 11.43
CA LYS A 70 -31.31 -31.02 10.03
C LYS A 70 -30.94 -29.91 9.05
N PHE A 71 -31.29 -28.66 9.37
CA PHE A 71 -30.91 -27.49 8.55
C PHE A 71 -29.40 -27.28 8.51
N LEU A 72 -28.71 -27.32 9.66
CA LEU A 72 -27.27 -27.10 9.76
C LEU A 72 -26.46 -28.21 9.06
N LEU A 73 -26.87 -29.47 9.17
CA LEU A 73 -26.24 -30.56 8.41
C LEU A 73 -26.42 -30.36 6.90
N LYS A 74 -27.59 -29.89 6.44
CA LYS A 74 -27.79 -29.55 5.02
C LYS A 74 -26.93 -28.36 4.58
N LEU A 75 -26.72 -27.37 5.45
CA LEU A 75 -25.82 -26.23 5.19
C LEU A 75 -24.36 -26.68 5.02
N GLU A 76 -23.91 -27.63 5.83
CA GLU A 76 -22.58 -28.25 5.71
C GLU A 76 -22.39 -28.89 4.32
N TRP A 77 -23.40 -29.64 3.86
CA TRP A 77 -23.40 -30.26 2.54
C TRP A 77 -23.29 -29.27 1.39
N VAL A 78 -23.84 -28.06 1.52
CA VAL A 78 -23.64 -27.00 0.51
C VAL A 78 -22.15 -26.71 0.33
N GLY A 79 -21.40 -26.57 1.43
CA GLY A 79 -19.96 -26.39 1.39
C GLY A 79 -19.24 -27.58 0.73
N ILE A 80 -19.59 -28.81 1.10
CA ILE A 80 -18.99 -30.04 0.55
C ILE A 80 -19.22 -30.13 -0.97
N ILE A 81 -20.43 -29.81 -1.45
CA ILE A 81 -20.79 -29.86 -2.88
C ILE A 81 -19.98 -28.85 -3.71
N PHE A 82 -19.70 -27.67 -3.16
CA PHE A 82 -18.93 -26.63 -3.86
C PHE A 82 -17.40 -26.83 -3.81
N LEU A 83 -16.88 -27.71 -2.94
CA LEU A 83 -15.42 -27.94 -2.86
C LEU A 83 -14.82 -28.48 -4.17
N PRO A 84 -15.31 -29.58 -4.79
CA PRO A 84 -14.74 -30.09 -6.04
C PRO A 84 -14.64 -29.07 -7.18
N PRO A 85 -15.71 -28.32 -7.55
CA PRO A 85 -15.61 -27.31 -8.60
C PRO A 85 -14.70 -26.13 -8.20
N ALA A 86 -14.65 -25.76 -6.91
CA ALA A 86 -13.73 -24.74 -6.42
C ALA A 86 -12.27 -25.16 -6.57
N TYR A 87 -11.95 -26.42 -6.25
CA TYR A 87 -10.61 -26.98 -6.43
C TYR A 87 -10.21 -27.12 -7.89
N LEU A 88 -11.13 -27.53 -8.76
CA LEU A 88 -10.90 -27.56 -10.20
C LEU A 88 -10.59 -26.15 -10.74
N HIS A 89 -11.38 -25.15 -10.35
CA HIS A 89 -11.18 -23.76 -10.71
C HIS A 89 -9.82 -23.24 -10.22
N PHE A 90 -9.47 -23.51 -8.96
CA PHE A 90 -8.21 -23.11 -8.35
C PHE A 90 -7.01 -23.76 -9.04
N SER A 91 -7.09 -25.06 -9.35
CA SER A 91 -6.02 -25.78 -10.06
C SER A 91 -5.79 -25.28 -11.49
N ASP A 92 -6.86 -24.89 -12.21
CA ASP A 92 -6.74 -24.29 -13.54
C ASP A 92 -6.13 -22.88 -13.46
N ALA A 93 -6.55 -22.07 -12.48
CA ALA A 93 -6.02 -20.72 -12.27
C ALA A 93 -4.51 -20.75 -11.97
N ILE A 94 -4.06 -21.67 -11.12
CA ILE A 94 -2.65 -21.83 -10.78
C ILE A 94 -1.85 -22.31 -11.99
N LEU A 95 -2.34 -23.30 -12.73
CA LEU A 95 -1.61 -23.77 -13.90
C LEU A 95 -1.48 -22.69 -14.98
N ALA A 96 -2.46 -21.79 -15.11
CA ALA A 96 -2.38 -20.65 -16.02
C ALA A 96 -1.19 -19.73 -15.68
N THR A 97 -0.85 -19.54 -14.40
CA THR A 97 0.33 -18.78 -13.98
C THR A 97 1.66 -19.41 -14.37
N THR A 98 1.68 -20.72 -14.67
CA THR A 98 2.88 -21.46 -15.10
C THR A 98 3.04 -21.54 -16.63
N GLY A 99 2.43 -20.61 -17.37
CA GLY A 99 2.61 -20.49 -18.83
C GLY A 99 1.79 -21.47 -19.68
N ARG A 100 0.78 -22.15 -19.11
CA ARG A 100 -0.20 -22.92 -19.89
C ARG A 100 -1.63 -22.41 -19.67
N PRO A 101 -1.99 -21.24 -20.21
CA PRO A 101 -3.36 -20.77 -20.18
C PRO A 101 -4.26 -21.78 -20.91
N SER A 102 -5.38 -22.13 -20.27
CA SER A 102 -6.33 -23.11 -20.80
C SER A 102 -6.99 -22.61 -22.08
N ARG A 103 -6.82 -23.34 -23.19
CA ARG A 103 -7.46 -23.09 -24.50
C ARG A 103 -8.95 -23.53 -24.50
N GLY A 104 -9.71 -23.15 -23.48
CA GLY A 104 -11.17 -23.33 -23.39
C GLY A 104 -11.68 -24.65 -22.80
N ARG A 105 -11.08 -25.82 -23.11
CA ARG A 105 -11.60 -27.13 -22.65
C ARG A 105 -11.76 -27.23 -21.12
N ARG A 106 -10.74 -26.82 -20.35
CA ARG A 106 -10.82 -26.90 -18.88
C ARG A 106 -11.72 -25.84 -18.28
N ARG A 107 -11.84 -24.69 -18.93
CA ARG A 107 -12.76 -23.63 -18.50
C ARG A 107 -14.22 -24.11 -18.62
N ARG A 108 -14.54 -24.86 -19.68
CA ARG A 108 -15.85 -25.55 -19.82
C ARG A 108 -16.05 -26.60 -18.74
N LEU A 109 -15.04 -27.42 -18.43
CA LEU A 109 -15.12 -28.41 -17.35
C LEU A 109 -15.40 -27.75 -15.99
N VAL A 110 -14.72 -26.65 -15.68
CA VAL A 110 -14.96 -25.89 -14.44
C VAL A 110 -16.40 -25.35 -14.40
N HIS A 111 -16.89 -24.73 -15.48
CA HIS A 111 -18.26 -24.24 -15.54
C HIS A 111 -19.30 -25.37 -15.41
N LEU A 112 -19.07 -26.51 -16.07
CA LEU A 112 -19.95 -27.68 -15.99
C LEU A 112 -19.96 -28.26 -14.57
N ALA A 113 -18.81 -28.31 -13.90
CA ALA A 113 -18.72 -28.74 -12.51
C ALA A 113 -19.48 -27.81 -11.55
N TYR A 114 -19.42 -26.48 -11.75
CA TYR A 114 -20.24 -25.53 -10.97
C TYR A 114 -21.73 -25.68 -11.26
N LEU A 115 -22.12 -25.85 -12.53
CA LEU A 115 -23.52 -26.07 -12.91
C LEU A 115 -24.06 -27.33 -12.24
N LEU A 116 -23.30 -28.42 -12.28
CA LEU A 116 -23.66 -29.66 -11.60
C LEU A 116 -23.75 -29.49 -10.08
N ALA A 117 -22.82 -28.76 -9.45
CA ALA A 117 -22.87 -28.45 -8.03
C ALA A 117 -24.15 -27.66 -7.66
N VAL A 118 -24.55 -26.68 -8.48
CA VAL A 118 -25.81 -25.95 -8.27
C VAL A 118 -27.02 -26.88 -8.38
N ILE A 119 -27.06 -27.77 -9.36
CA ILE A 119 -28.13 -28.79 -9.48
C ILE A 119 -28.19 -29.66 -8.22
N LEU A 120 -27.05 -30.15 -7.72
CA LEU A 120 -27.00 -30.97 -6.51
C LEU A 120 -27.41 -30.21 -5.24
N VAL A 121 -27.11 -28.91 -5.15
CA VAL A 121 -27.59 -28.07 -4.05
C VAL A 121 -29.10 -27.90 -4.11
N LEU A 122 -29.67 -27.72 -5.31
CA LEU A 122 -31.13 -27.63 -5.49
C LEU A 122 -31.86 -28.93 -5.12
N THR A 123 -31.18 -30.08 -5.16
CA THR A 123 -31.76 -31.36 -4.72
C THR A 123 -31.62 -31.63 -3.21
N LEU A 124 -30.83 -30.85 -2.45
CA LEU A 124 -30.65 -31.01 -0.99
C LEU A 124 -31.93 -30.89 -0.14
N PRO A 125 -32.93 -30.05 -0.48
CA PRO A 125 -34.19 -30.05 0.25
C PRO A 125 -34.91 -31.40 0.15
N SER A 126 -34.73 -32.11 -0.97
CA SER A 126 -35.33 -33.42 -1.24
C SER A 126 -34.50 -34.56 -0.65
N PHE A 127 -35.13 -35.72 -0.41
CA PHE A 127 -34.46 -36.95 0.09
C PHE A 127 -33.58 -37.66 -0.95
N TRP A 128 -33.28 -36.99 -2.06
CA TRP A 128 -32.64 -37.59 -3.23
C TRP A 128 -31.12 -37.69 -3.07
N LEU A 129 -30.48 -36.62 -2.59
CA LEU A 129 -29.03 -36.60 -2.39
C LEU A 129 -28.63 -37.15 -1.02
N VAL A 130 -29.43 -36.91 0.01
CA VAL A 130 -29.11 -37.17 1.40
C VAL A 130 -30.39 -37.58 2.16
N GLY A 131 -30.29 -38.63 2.99
CA GLY A 131 -31.41 -39.22 3.72
C GLY A 131 -31.73 -38.51 5.05
N ASP A 132 -32.49 -39.19 5.93
CA ASP A 132 -32.86 -38.63 7.23
C ASP A 132 -31.69 -38.52 8.21
N VAL A 133 -31.89 -37.69 9.24
CA VAL A 133 -30.91 -37.45 10.30
C VAL A 133 -30.89 -38.66 11.24
N VAL A 134 -29.73 -39.29 11.36
CA VAL A 134 -29.49 -40.37 12.32
C VAL A 134 -28.81 -39.77 13.55
N MET A 135 -29.46 -39.91 14.72
CA MET A 135 -28.99 -39.33 15.99
C MET A 135 -28.06 -40.27 16.79
N GLN A 136 -27.51 -41.33 16.18
CA GLN A 136 -26.65 -42.29 16.90
C GLN A 136 -25.28 -41.69 17.25
N ALA A 137 -24.76 -42.03 18.43
CA ALA A 137 -23.44 -41.62 18.90
C ALA A 137 -22.33 -42.11 17.94
N PRO A 138 -21.20 -41.37 17.78
CA PRO A 138 -20.77 -40.24 18.60
C PRO A 138 -21.10 -38.83 18.07
N ALA A 139 -21.62 -38.69 16.84
CA ALA A 139 -22.05 -37.41 16.26
C ALA A 139 -23.22 -37.60 15.27
N PRO A 140 -24.20 -36.69 15.22
CA PRO A 140 -25.35 -36.80 14.33
C PRO A 140 -24.90 -36.64 12.87
N TYR A 141 -25.41 -37.50 12.00
CA TYR A 141 -25.08 -37.48 10.57
C TYR A 141 -26.33 -37.73 9.72
N LEU A 142 -26.24 -37.40 8.44
CA LEU A 142 -27.31 -37.70 7.49
C LEU A 142 -27.06 -39.06 6.82
N GLN A 143 -28.11 -39.87 6.70
CA GLN A 143 -28.02 -41.19 6.09
C GLN A 143 -27.60 -41.11 4.61
N ALA A 144 -26.65 -41.97 4.21
CA ALA A 144 -26.20 -42.05 2.83
C ALA A 144 -27.28 -42.70 1.94
N THR A 145 -27.53 -42.09 0.78
CA THR A 145 -28.37 -42.62 -0.30
C THR A 145 -27.48 -43.11 -1.45
N PRO A 146 -28.00 -43.87 -2.43
CA PRO A 146 -27.24 -44.24 -3.63
C PRO A 146 -26.67 -43.02 -4.38
N ALA A 147 -27.38 -41.89 -4.40
CA ALA A 147 -26.89 -40.65 -5.01
C ALA A 147 -25.70 -40.05 -4.24
N THR A 148 -25.66 -40.21 -2.91
CA THR A 148 -24.53 -39.80 -2.08
C THR A 148 -23.23 -40.51 -2.51
N TRP A 149 -23.31 -41.79 -2.84
CA TRP A 149 -22.15 -42.55 -3.36
C TRP A 149 -21.71 -42.07 -4.74
N GLY A 150 -22.66 -41.76 -5.63
CA GLY A 150 -22.36 -41.15 -6.92
C GLY A 150 -21.65 -39.79 -6.77
N PHE A 151 -22.12 -38.96 -5.83
CA PHE A 151 -21.45 -37.71 -5.48
C PHE A 151 -20.05 -37.94 -4.88
N ALA A 152 -19.86 -38.93 -4.01
CA ALA A 152 -18.55 -39.26 -3.46
C ALA A 152 -17.54 -39.65 -4.57
N GLY A 153 -17.99 -40.40 -5.58
CA GLY A 153 -17.20 -40.67 -6.79
C GLY A 153 -16.83 -39.39 -7.55
N LEU A 154 -17.78 -38.47 -7.74
CA LEU A 154 -17.52 -37.18 -8.37
C LEU A 154 -16.55 -36.30 -7.57
N TYR A 155 -16.71 -36.28 -6.25
CA TYR A 155 -15.87 -35.55 -5.31
C TYR A 155 -14.42 -36.04 -5.40
N THR A 156 -14.21 -37.35 -5.32
CA THR A 156 -12.88 -37.98 -5.41
C THR A 156 -12.24 -37.78 -6.78
N LEU A 157 -12.99 -37.93 -7.87
CA LEU A 157 -12.50 -37.64 -9.23
C LEU A 157 -12.12 -36.17 -9.42
N GLY A 158 -12.95 -35.24 -8.94
CA GLY A 158 -12.66 -33.80 -9.02
C GLY A 158 -11.40 -33.42 -8.23
N MET A 159 -11.26 -33.94 -7.01
CA MET A 159 -10.12 -33.66 -6.14
C MET A 159 -8.82 -34.28 -6.66
N THR A 160 -8.85 -35.53 -7.13
CA THR A 160 -7.69 -36.19 -7.75
C THR A 160 -7.24 -35.48 -9.03
N PHE A 161 -8.17 -35.03 -9.87
CA PHE A 161 -7.86 -34.26 -11.06
C PHE A 161 -7.25 -32.88 -10.73
N ALA A 162 -7.79 -32.19 -9.71
CA ALA A 162 -7.20 -30.94 -9.21
C ALA A 162 -5.77 -31.17 -8.69
N TRP A 163 -5.54 -32.25 -7.95
CA TRP A 163 -4.24 -32.62 -7.42
C TRP A 163 -3.21 -32.90 -8.52
N PHE A 164 -3.61 -33.61 -9.57
CA PHE A 164 -2.77 -33.83 -10.75
C PHE A 164 -2.35 -32.51 -11.40
N ASN A 165 -3.27 -31.55 -11.51
CA ASN A 165 -2.97 -30.23 -12.04
C ASN A 165 -2.01 -29.44 -11.12
N PHE A 166 -2.16 -29.52 -9.80
CA PHE A 166 -1.21 -28.87 -8.90
C PHE A 166 0.20 -29.48 -9.01
N LYS A 167 0.32 -30.82 -9.05
CA LYS A 167 1.62 -31.49 -9.25
C LYS A 167 2.28 -31.04 -10.55
N ARG A 168 1.50 -30.91 -11.61
CA ARG A 168 1.97 -30.41 -12.91
C ARG A 168 2.39 -28.93 -12.85
N ALA A 169 1.69 -28.10 -12.09
CA ALA A 169 2.07 -26.71 -11.85
C ALA A 169 3.40 -26.62 -11.08
N TYR A 170 3.58 -27.47 -10.07
CA TYR A 170 4.83 -27.55 -9.30
C TYR A 170 6.04 -27.94 -10.15
N GLN A 171 5.91 -28.96 -11.00
CA GLN A 171 6.99 -29.40 -11.89
C GLN A 171 7.41 -28.33 -12.91
N ARG A 172 6.53 -27.37 -13.22
CA ARG A 172 6.78 -26.29 -14.18
C ARG A 172 7.28 -24.99 -13.57
N ALA A 173 7.24 -24.87 -12.25
CA ALA A 173 7.70 -23.66 -11.60
C ALA A 173 9.22 -23.47 -11.83
N ALA A 174 9.59 -22.47 -12.62
CA ALA A 174 10.96 -22.24 -13.05
C ALA A 174 11.89 -21.90 -11.86
N THR A 175 11.45 -21.00 -10.99
CA THR A 175 12.27 -20.49 -9.88
C THR A 175 12.12 -21.32 -8.60
N SER A 176 13.17 -21.33 -7.76
CA SER A 176 13.18 -21.97 -6.44
C SER A 176 12.15 -21.35 -5.49
N THR A 177 11.93 -20.05 -5.59
CA THR A 177 10.93 -19.30 -4.80
C THR A 177 9.50 -19.68 -5.17
N SER A 178 9.19 -19.76 -6.47
CA SER A 178 7.88 -20.21 -6.96
C SER A 178 7.61 -21.68 -6.59
N ARG A 179 8.60 -22.57 -6.73
CA ARG A 179 8.52 -23.96 -6.26
C ARG A 179 8.23 -24.06 -4.76
N ARG A 180 8.90 -23.26 -3.93
CA ARG A 180 8.66 -23.23 -2.48
C ARG A 180 7.22 -22.80 -2.14
N ARG A 181 6.71 -21.74 -2.76
CA ARG A 181 5.33 -21.27 -2.57
C ARG A 181 4.30 -22.29 -3.05
N MET A 182 4.56 -22.94 -4.19
CA MET A 182 3.69 -23.98 -4.72
C MET A 182 3.63 -25.22 -3.83
N ARG A 183 4.75 -25.62 -3.18
CA ARG A 183 4.73 -26.70 -2.17
C ARG A 183 3.81 -26.36 -1.01
N TYR A 184 3.88 -25.13 -0.52
CA TYR A 184 2.99 -24.69 0.54
C TYR A 184 1.53 -24.74 0.08
N LEU A 185 1.24 -24.18 -1.09
CA LEU A 185 -0.11 -24.23 -1.64
C LEU A 185 -0.65 -25.66 -1.78
N ILE A 186 0.15 -26.59 -2.30
CA ILE A 186 -0.22 -28.00 -2.48
C ILE A 186 -0.47 -28.66 -1.14
N ALA A 187 0.42 -28.48 -0.16
CA ALA A 187 0.20 -29.00 1.18
C ALA A 187 -1.11 -28.45 1.78
N GLY A 188 -1.33 -27.14 1.66
CA GLY A 188 -2.54 -26.47 2.12
C GLY A 188 -3.83 -26.97 1.44
N ALA A 189 -3.75 -27.31 0.15
CA ALA A 189 -4.86 -27.84 -0.62
C ALA A 189 -5.40 -29.19 -0.09
N ILE A 190 -4.64 -29.91 0.75
CA ILE A 190 -5.10 -31.15 1.40
C ILE A 190 -6.11 -30.87 2.52
N ALA A 191 -6.12 -29.67 3.12
CA ALA A 191 -6.86 -29.38 4.35
C ALA A 191 -8.35 -29.77 4.28
N PRO A 192 -9.12 -29.32 3.27
CA PRO A 192 -10.55 -29.63 3.22
C PRO A 192 -10.81 -31.11 2.99
N ALA A 193 -9.95 -31.81 2.24
CA ALA A 193 -10.06 -33.26 2.07
C ALA A 193 -9.90 -34.00 3.41
N LEU A 194 -9.01 -33.53 4.28
CA LEU A 194 -8.81 -34.08 5.63
C LEU A 194 -9.86 -33.62 6.64
N GLY A 195 -10.39 -32.41 6.49
CA GLY A 195 -11.46 -31.87 7.34
C GLY A 195 -12.79 -32.60 7.14
N THR A 196 -13.10 -32.98 5.90
CA THR A 196 -14.30 -33.74 5.56
C THR A 196 -14.14 -35.26 5.79
N PHE A 197 -12.91 -35.74 6.00
CA PHE A 197 -12.57 -37.18 6.09
C PHE A 197 -13.05 -37.94 7.34
N PRO A 198 -13.09 -37.38 8.57
CA PRO A 198 -13.27 -38.19 9.78
C PRO A 198 -14.67 -38.80 9.91
N PHE A 199 -15.70 -38.16 9.36
CA PHE A 199 -17.10 -38.53 9.60
C PHE A 199 -17.71 -39.41 8.51
N LEU A 200 -17.16 -39.40 7.29
CA LEU A 200 -17.77 -40.10 6.14
C LEU A 200 -17.28 -41.53 5.93
N THR A 201 -16.07 -41.90 6.39
CA THR A 201 -15.39 -43.14 5.95
C THR A 201 -15.37 -44.26 7.00
N PHE A 202 -15.33 -43.96 8.29
CA PHE A 202 -15.16 -44.99 9.32
C PHE A 202 -16.46 -45.70 9.72
N GLY A 203 -17.62 -45.21 9.28
CA GLY A 203 -18.93 -45.76 9.65
C GLY A 203 -19.27 -45.55 11.12
N ALA A 204 -20.57 -45.51 11.42
CA ALA A 204 -21.05 -45.30 12.80
C ALA A 204 -20.50 -46.36 13.78
N ALA A 205 -20.30 -47.60 13.30
CA ALA A 205 -19.82 -48.74 14.11
C ALA A 205 -18.39 -48.57 14.65
N PHE A 206 -17.43 -48.10 13.85
CA PHE A 206 -16.05 -47.89 14.34
C PHE A 206 -15.99 -46.76 15.38
N ALA A 207 -16.80 -45.71 15.16
CA ALA A 207 -16.84 -44.54 16.01
C ALA A 207 -17.50 -44.84 17.37
N THR A 208 -18.45 -45.78 17.43
CA THR A 208 -19.01 -46.31 18.68
C THR A 208 -18.05 -47.26 19.40
N ASP A 209 -17.37 -48.14 18.67
CA ASP A 209 -16.55 -49.20 19.26
C ASP A 209 -15.19 -48.69 19.76
N GLN A 210 -14.61 -47.69 19.09
CA GLN A 210 -13.29 -47.13 19.38
C GLN A 210 -13.32 -45.61 19.55
N ALA A 211 -14.23 -45.12 20.41
CA ALA A 211 -14.47 -43.69 20.62
C ALA A 211 -13.20 -42.88 20.96
N LEU A 212 -12.26 -43.43 21.72
CA LEU A 212 -11.01 -42.74 22.08
C LEU A 212 -10.13 -42.48 20.85
N ILE A 213 -9.93 -43.49 20.00
CA ILE A 213 -9.12 -43.41 18.77
C ILE A 213 -9.78 -42.42 17.80
N PHE A 214 -11.11 -42.49 17.67
CA PHE A 214 -11.88 -41.57 16.85
C PHE A 214 -11.65 -40.10 17.25
N TRP A 215 -11.84 -39.75 18.52
CA TRP A 215 -11.66 -38.37 18.97
C TRP A 215 -10.21 -37.90 18.90
N LEU A 216 -9.22 -38.76 19.15
CA LEU A 216 -7.81 -38.40 18.94
C LEU A 216 -7.52 -38.09 17.48
N LEU A 217 -7.93 -38.97 16.56
CA LEU A 217 -7.72 -38.79 15.13
C LEU A 217 -8.44 -37.54 14.61
N ALA A 218 -9.66 -37.27 15.08
CA ALA A 218 -10.41 -36.06 14.73
C ALA A 218 -9.71 -34.78 15.22
N ASN A 219 -9.20 -34.76 16.45
CA ASN A 219 -8.42 -33.63 16.96
C ASN A 219 -7.13 -33.40 16.16
N ILE A 220 -6.37 -34.46 15.86
CA ILE A 220 -5.15 -34.39 15.04
C ILE A 220 -5.48 -33.85 13.64
N SER A 221 -6.54 -34.37 13.01
CA SER A 221 -7.01 -33.89 11.71
C SER A 221 -7.34 -32.40 11.77
N ASN A 222 -8.13 -31.96 12.75
CA ASN A 222 -8.52 -30.55 12.89
C ASN A 222 -7.32 -29.61 13.12
N ILE A 223 -6.33 -30.02 13.92
CA ILE A 223 -5.07 -29.26 14.06
C ILE A 223 -4.37 -29.13 12.71
N PHE A 224 -4.27 -30.23 11.97
CA PHE A 224 -3.63 -30.24 10.65
C PHE A 224 -4.39 -29.35 9.65
N VAL A 225 -5.72 -29.44 9.63
CA VAL A 225 -6.59 -28.60 8.81
C VAL A 225 -6.37 -27.11 9.11
N SER A 226 -6.35 -26.72 10.39
CA SER A 226 -6.11 -25.34 10.81
C SER A 226 -4.77 -24.79 10.27
N VAL A 227 -3.69 -25.56 10.45
CA VAL A 227 -2.36 -25.19 9.94
C VAL A 227 -2.33 -25.11 8.41
N LEU A 228 -2.95 -26.08 7.74
CA LEU A 228 -2.94 -26.17 6.28
C LEU A 228 -3.75 -25.04 5.61
N ILE A 229 -4.89 -24.64 6.16
CA ILE A 229 -5.69 -23.51 5.63
C ILE A 229 -4.90 -22.21 5.74
N VAL A 230 -4.22 -21.98 6.86
CA VAL A 230 -3.34 -20.81 7.04
C VAL A 230 -2.20 -20.82 6.03
N LEU A 231 -1.58 -21.98 5.82
CA LEU A 231 -0.47 -22.15 4.90
C LEU A 231 -0.91 -22.03 3.42
N MET A 232 -2.14 -22.43 3.09
CA MET A 232 -2.78 -22.16 1.80
C MET A 232 -2.98 -20.65 1.59
N ALA A 233 -3.57 -19.95 2.57
CA ALA A 233 -3.79 -18.51 2.49
C ALA A 233 -2.46 -17.74 2.36
N TYR A 234 -1.43 -18.18 3.08
CA TYR A 234 -0.09 -17.64 2.96
C TYR A 234 0.44 -17.73 1.53
N ALA A 235 0.31 -18.89 0.88
CA ALA A 235 0.76 -19.06 -0.49
C ALA A 235 -0.06 -18.24 -1.49
N VAL A 236 -1.39 -18.17 -1.30
CA VAL A 236 -2.32 -17.41 -2.14
C VAL A 236 -2.05 -15.90 -2.07
N ALA A 237 -1.66 -15.39 -0.90
CA ALA A 237 -1.44 -13.96 -0.69
C ALA A 237 -0.30 -13.34 -1.53
N PHE A 238 0.59 -14.17 -2.08
CA PHE A 238 1.65 -13.70 -2.98
C PHE A 238 1.20 -13.57 -4.44
N PHE A 239 0.02 -14.07 -4.81
CA PHE A 239 -0.52 -13.94 -6.16
C PHE A 239 -1.27 -12.61 -6.31
N GLY A 240 -0.99 -11.87 -7.38
CA GLY A 240 -1.69 -10.61 -7.72
C GLY A 240 -1.26 -9.37 -6.93
N VAL A 241 -0.19 -9.44 -6.13
CA VAL A 241 0.26 -8.37 -5.24
C VAL A 241 1.64 -7.84 -5.65
N SER A 242 1.76 -6.53 -5.84
CA SER A 242 3.01 -5.85 -6.23
C SER A 242 3.96 -5.54 -5.06
N TRP A 243 3.60 -5.95 -3.83
CA TRP A 243 4.37 -5.63 -2.64
C TRP A 243 5.61 -6.51 -2.46
N PRO A 244 6.67 -6.01 -1.81
CA PRO A 244 7.81 -6.82 -1.40
C PRO A 244 7.38 -7.97 -0.47
N ASP A 245 8.05 -9.12 -0.57
CA ASP A 245 7.79 -10.32 0.23
C ASP A 245 7.66 -10.03 1.73
N ARG A 246 8.52 -9.17 2.28
CA ARG A 246 8.50 -8.75 3.69
C ARG A 246 7.16 -8.12 4.10
N VAL A 247 6.56 -7.31 3.22
CA VAL A 247 5.31 -6.59 3.49
C VAL A 247 4.14 -7.56 3.48
N VAL A 248 4.11 -8.49 2.51
CA VAL A 248 3.10 -9.55 2.42
C VAL A 248 3.13 -10.41 3.68
N LYS A 249 4.31 -10.92 4.07
CA LYS A 249 4.48 -11.72 5.30
C LYS A 249 4.03 -10.97 6.56
N ARG A 250 4.48 -9.73 6.73
CA ARG A 250 4.09 -8.87 7.87
C ARG A 250 2.58 -8.69 7.95
N ARG A 251 1.94 -8.41 6.81
CA ARG A 251 0.50 -8.14 6.75
C ARG A 251 -0.32 -9.38 7.09
N ILE A 252 0.00 -10.54 6.50
CA ILE A 252 -0.67 -11.81 6.79
C ILE A 252 -0.50 -12.17 8.26
N PHE A 253 0.72 -12.05 8.79
CA PHE A 253 0.98 -12.34 10.20
C PHE A 253 0.15 -11.47 11.13
N LYS A 254 0.15 -10.14 10.93
CA LYS A 254 -0.68 -9.22 11.72
C LYS A 254 -2.17 -9.54 11.60
N TRP A 255 -2.64 -9.88 10.40
CA TRP A 255 -4.03 -10.25 10.18
C TRP A 255 -4.42 -11.53 10.93
N ILE A 256 -3.60 -12.57 10.84
CA ILE A 256 -3.82 -13.85 11.52
C ILE A 256 -3.80 -13.69 13.05
N MET A 257 -2.86 -12.91 13.57
CA MET A 257 -2.77 -12.64 15.01
C MET A 257 -3.99 -11.87 15.51
N ARG A 258 -4.39 -10.80 14.81
CA ARG A 258 -5.49 -9.92 15.22
C ARG A 258 -6.87 -10.55 15.04
N GLY A 259 -7.08 -11.36 14.00
CA GLY A 259 -8.36 -12.00 13.72
C GLY A 259 -8.43 -13.41 14.32
N PRO A 260 -8.02 -14.45 13.57
CA PRO A 260 -8.15 -15.86 13.94
C PRO A 260 -7.65 -16.21 15.33
N VAL A 261 -6.41 -15.83 15.64
CA VAL A 261 -5.76 -16.23 16.89
C VAL A 261 -6.47 -15.56 18.06
N THR A 262 -6.68 -14.25 18.01
CA THR A 262 -7.39 -13.51 19.07
C THR A 262 -8.80 -14.05 19.29
N ALA A 263 -9.60 -14.19 18.23
CA ALA A 263 -10.98 -14.67 18.34
C ALA A 263 -11.06 -16.13 18.84
N SER A 264 -10.19 -17.02 18.36
CA SER A 264 -10.15 -18.42 18.81
C SER A 264 -9.69 -18.53 20.26
N THR A 265 -8.71 -17.73 20.70
CA THR A 265 -8.26 -17.70 22.09
C THR A 265 -9.35 -17.17 23.01
N VAL A 266 -10.02 -16.07 22.64
CA VAL A 266 -11.15 -15.53 23.42
C VAL A 266 -12.27 -16.57 23.54
N LEU A 267 -12.63 -17.25 22.44
CA LEU A 267 -13.63 -18.31 22.46
C LEU A 267 -13.20 -19.49 23.36
N ALA A 268 -11.94 -19.93 23.27
CA ALA A 268 -11.42 -21.03 24.07
C ALA A 268 -11.44 -20.71 25.56
N VAL A 269 -10.95 -19.52 25.96
CA VAL A 269 -10.91 -19.09 27.36
C VAL A 269 -12.32 -18.92 27.92
N THR A 270 -13.22 -18.25 27.17
CA THR A 270 -14.61 -18.05 27.62
C THR A 270 -15.39 -19.35 27.76
N THR A 271 -15.19 -20.29 26.82
CA THR A 271 -15.80 -21.62 26.89
C THR A 271 -15.27 -22.42 28.08
N LEU A 272 -13.97 -22.35 28.35
CA LEU A 272 -13.36 -23.00 29.51
C LEU A 272 -13.90 -22.44 30.82
N VAL A 273 -14.00 -21.10 30.94
CA VAL A 273 -14.56 -20.44 32.12
C VAL A 273 -16.03 -20.79 32.32
N ARG A 274 -16.84 -20.78 31.24
CA ARG A 274 -18.25 -21.18 31.31
C ARG A 274 -18.38 -22.61 31.84
N ARG A 275 -17.58 -23.53 31.30
CA ARG A 275 -17.60 -24.94 31.68
C ARG A 275 -17.15 -25.18 33.12
N ILE A 276 -16.13 -24.47 33.58
CA ILE A 276 -15.72 -24.51 34.99
C ILE A 276 -16.84 -23.97 35.88
N GLY A 277 -17.51 -22.89 35.48
CA GLY A 277 -18.68 -22.36 36.17
C GLY A 277 -19.83 -23.36 36.29
N GLU A 278 -20.22 -23.99 35.17
CA GLU A 278 -21.24 -25.05 35.13
C GLU A 278 -20.86 -26.24 36.03
N SER A 279 -19.59 -26.66 36.02
CA SER A 279 -19.09 -27.76 36.88
C SER A 279 -19.17 -27.46 38.38
N ARG A 280 -19.22 -26.17 38.75
CA ARG A 280 -19.39 -25.69 40.12
C ARG A 280 -20.84 -25.28 40.45
N GLY A 281 -21.78 -25.56 39.54
CA GLY A 281 -23.21 -25.28 39.73
C GLY A 281 -23.65 -23.85 39.39
N VAL A 282 -22.80 -23.04 38.76
CA VAL A 282 -23.13 -21.66 38.37
C VAL A 282 -23.50 -21.62 36.89
N SER A 283 -24.80 -21.65 36.58
CA SER A 283 -25.32 -21.72 35.20
C SER A 283 -25.08 -20.44 34.37
N TYR A 284 -24.99 -19.28 35.01
CA TYR A 284 -24.66 -18.00 34.37
C TYR A 284 -23.52 -17.31 35.11
N SER A 285 -22.29 -17.70 34.77
CA SER A 285 -21.11 -17.09 35.36
C SER A 285 -20.92 -15.66 34.82
N MET A 286 -21.15 -14.66 35.67
CA MET A 286 -20.83 -13.25 35.40
C MET A 286 -19.35 -13.05 35.02
N ALA A 287 -18.47 -14.02 35.31
CA ALA A 287 -17.08 -13.99 34.89
C ALA A 287 -16.89 -14.14 33.37
N VAL A 288 -17.84 -14.74 32.63
CA VAL A 288 -17.66 -15.00 31.19
C VAL A 288 -17.48 -13.70 30.38
N PRO A 289 -18.37 -12.68 30.47
CA PRO A 289 -18.15 -11.42 29.78
C PRO A 289 -16.89 -10.67 30.25
N ILE A 290 -16.59 -10.70 31.56
CA ILE A 290 -15.41 -10.04 32.13
C ILE A 290 -14.12 -10.65 31.57
N VAL A 291 -14.01 -11.98 31.59
CA VAL A 291 -12.84 -12.70 31.05
C VAL A 291 -12.77 -12.57 29.53
N MET A 292 -13.92 -12.52 28.83
CA MET A 292 -13.97 -12.26 27.39
C MET A 292 -13.30 -10.92 27.05
N VAL A 293 -13.74 -9.84 27.70
CA VAL A 293 -13.20 -8.48 27.49
C VAL A 293 -11.74 -8.42 27.91
N ALA A 294 -11.39 -8.97 29.08
CA ALA A 294 -10.01 -8.99 29.57
C ALA A 294 -9.08 -9.74 28.59
N THR A 295 -9.47 -10.93 28.13
CA THR A 295 -8.67 -11.73 27.18
C THR A 295 -8.51 -11.00 25.85
N LEU A 296 -9.58 -10.37 25.35
CA LEU A 296 -9.55 -9.59 24.11
C LEU A 296 -8.57 -8.41 24.22
N LEU A 297 -8.67 -7.62 25.30
CA LEU A 297 -7.78 -6.48 25.53
C LEU A 297 -6.32 -6.93 25.71
N LEU A 298 -6.08 -7.99 26.51
CA LEU A 298 -4.74 -8.55 26.71
C LEU A 298 -4.13 -9.06 25.40
N MET A 299 -4.91 -9.73 24.55
CA MET A 299 -4.44 -10.17 23.23
C MET A 299 -4.11 -8.98 22.33
N GLN A 300 -4.97 -7.96 22.27
CA GLN A 300 -4.71 -6.75 21.46
C GLN A 300 -3.46 -5.99 21.93
N TYR A 301 -3.30 -5.83 23.25
CA TYR A 301 -2.13 -5.22 23.85
C TYR A 301 -0.86 -6.03 23.56
N SER A 302 -0.91 -7.34 23.78
CA SER A 302 0.21 -8.26 23.52
C SER A 302 0.64 -8.23 22.06
N ILE A 303 -0.31 -8.22 21.11
CA ILE A 303 0.01 -8.10 19.68
C ILE A 303 0.69 -6.77 19.37
N THR A 304 0.25 -5.67 19.99
CA THR A 304 0.84 -4.34 19.75
C THR A 304 2.27 -4.26 20.28
N LEU A 305 2.50 -4.77 21.49
CA LEU A 305 3.81 -4.77 22.14
C LEU A 305 4.79 -5.75 21.48
N LEU A 306 4.33 -6.94 21.09
CA LEU A 306 5.20 -7.97 20.53
C LEU A 306 5.38 -7.87 19.01
N ALA A 307 4.47 -7.19 18.27
CA ALA A 307 4.60 -7.00 16.83
C ALA A 307 6.01 -6.54 16.39
N PRO A 308 6.63 -5.49 16.98
CA PRO A 308 7.96 -5.06 16.58
C PRO A 308 9.07 -6.09 16.88
N VAL A 309 8.89 -6.96 17.87
CA VAL A 309 9.86 -8.03 18.21
C VAL A 309 9.78 -9.14 17.16
N TRP A 310 8.58 -9.62 16.85
CA TRP A 310 8.37 -10.65 15.85
C TRP A 310 8.73 -10.19 14.45
N GLU A 311 8.45 -8.92 14.12
CA GLU A 311 8.87 -8.34 12.85
C GLU A 311 10.39 -8.38 12.69
N ARG A 312 11.13 -7.99 13.74
CA ARG A 312 12.60 -8.04 13.80
C ARG A 312 13.14 -9.47 13.68
N ALA A 313 12.51 -10.44 14.34
CA ALA A 313 12.97 -11.83 14.34
C ALA A 313 12.70 -12.58 13.02
N LEU A 314 11.51 -12.42 12.43
CA LEU A 314 11.05 -13.25 11.30
C LEU A 314 11.32 -12.65 9.91
N PHE A 315 11.46 -11.32 9.78
CA PHE A 315 11.38 -10.66 8.47
C PHE A 315 12.60 -9.81 8.07
N TYR A 316 13.52 -9.48 9.00
CA TYR A 316 14.69 -8.65 8.73
C TYR A 316 16.01 -9.44 8.79
N GLY A 317 16.29 -10.17 7.70
CA GLY A 317 17.64 -10.66 7.41
C GLY A 317 18.47 -9.59 6.70
N GLY A 318 19.67 -9.30 7.20
CA GLY A 318 20.74 -8.54 6.51
C GLY A 318 20.61 -7.01 6.40
N SER A 319 19.45 -6.46 6.08
CA SER A 319 19.28 -5.02 5.75
C SER A 319 18.95 -4.13 6.97
N ARG A 320 19.54 -4.41 8.13
CA ARG A 320 19.20 -3.74 9.41
C ARG A 320 19.65 -2.28 9.48
N SER A 321 20.78 -1.93 8.87
CA SER A 321 21.37 -0.59 8.97
C SER A 321 20.50 0.49 8.32
N ASN A 322 20.02 0.25 7.10
CA ASN A 322 19.45 1.32 6.27
C ASN A 322 18.04 1.74 6.70
N LEU A 323 17.26 0.84 7.32
CA LEU A 323 15.91 1.19 7.80
C LEU A 323 15.93 1.91 9.15
N HIS A 324 16.88 1.56 10.02
CA HIS A 324 17.09 2.30 11.26
C HIS A 324 17.51 3.74 11.00
N LEU A 325 18.34 4.00 9.97
CA LEU A 325 18.71 5.36 9.59
C LEU A 325 17.49 6.21 9.21
N VAL A 326 16.54 5.64 8.45
CA VAL A 326 15.31 6.36 8.05
C VAL A 326 14.38 6.59 9.24
N SER A 327 14.21 5.61 10.13
CA SER A 327 13.38 5.82 11.33
C SER A 327 14.00 6.83 12.30
N THR A 328 15.33 6.80 12.46
CA THR A 328 16.03 7.78 13.29
C THR A 328 15.96 9.18 12.69
N LEU A 329 15.93 9.30 11.36
CA LEU A 329 15.62 10.58 10.70
C LEU A 329 14.20 11.02 11.03
N GLU A 330 13.18 10.18 10.84
CA GLU A 330 11.78 10.50 11.19
C GLU A 330 11.63 10.97 12.64
N GLU A 331 12.32 10.32 13.59
CA GLU A 331 12.28 10.65 15.01
C GLU A 331 13.09 11.91 15.41
N ARG A 332 14.04 12.36 14.58
CA ARG A 332 14.94 13.48 14.88
C ARG A 332 14.80 14.68 13.95
N LEU A 333 13.86 14.63 13.01
CA LEU A 333 13.55 15.76 12.14
C LEU A 333 12.93 16.89 12.97
N LEU A 334 13.48 18.10 12.82
CA LEU A 334 12.92 19.30 13.45
C LEU A 334 11.95 19.93 12.46
N THR A 335 10.73 20.25 12.90
CA THR A 335 9.82 21.00 12.04
C THR A 335 10.21 22.48 11.99
N ARG A 336 9.78 23.20 10.95
CA ARG A 336 9.97 24.66 10.86
C ARG A 336 9.38 25.39 12.07
N HIS A 337 8.31 24.84 12.65
CA HIS A 337 7.67 25.40 13.83
C HIS A 337 8.51 25.18 15.08
N ASP A 338 9.04 23.96 15.29
CA ASP A 338 9.90 23.64 16.43
C ASP A 338 11.16 24.52 16.44
N LEU A 339 11.76 24.74 15.27
CA LEU A 339 12.90 25.63 15.13
C LEU A 339 12.54 27.09 15.43
N HIS A 340 11.39 27.56 14.96
CA HIS A 340 10.94 28.92 15.23
C HIS A 340 10.74 29.16 16.73
N GLN A 341 10.06 28.25 17.42
CA GLN A 341 9.88 28.31 18.88
C GLN A 341 11.21 28.27 19.62
N PHE A 342 12.15 27.43 19.18
CA PHE A 342 13.47 27.33 19.81
C PHE A 342 14.29 28.62 19.64
N LEU A 343 14.33 29.19 18.43
CA LEU A 343 15.02 30.43 18.16
C LEU A 343 14.36 31.63 18.85
N GLU A 344 13.03 31.66 18.95
CA GLU A 344 12.27 32.64 19.74
C GLU A 344 12.62 32.55 21.23
N ALA A 345 12.72 31.34 21.79
CA ALA A 345 13.14 31.13 23.17
C ALA A 345 14.60 31.59 23.41
N ILE A 346 15.49 31.40 22.44
CA ILE A 346 16.86 31.95 22.51
C ILE A 346 16.82 33.47 22.47
N LEU A 347 16.04 34.06 21.55
CA LEU A 347 15.92 35.50 21.41
C LEU A 347 15.37 36.14 22.69
N ALA A 348 14.38 35.50 23.33
CA ALA A 348 13.81 35.93 24.61
C ALA A 348 14.88 35.90 25.71
N ALA A 349 15.66 34.81 25.79
CA ALA A 349 16.76 34.71 26.73
C ALA A 349 17.86 35.78 26.47
N VAL A 350 18.10 36.16 25.22
CA VAL A 350 19.01 37.25 24.86
C VAL A 350 18.45 38.60 25.33
N CYS A 351 17.16 38.87 25.10
CA CYS A 351 16.46 40.07 25.58
C CYS A 351 16.51 40.19 27.11
N ASP A 352 16.20 39.10 27.83
CA ASP A 352 16.22 39.06 29.28
C ASP A 352 17.63 39.30 29.85
N HIS A 353 18.66 38.76 29.18
CA HIS A 353 20.04 38.90 29.62
C HIS A 353 20.60 40.31 29.37
N LEU A 354 20.23 40.93 28.26
CA LEU A 354 20.67 42.28 27.89
C LEU A 354 19.73 43.38 28.40
N GLN A 355 18.59 43.00 29.02
CA GLN A 355 17.54 43.90 29.50
C GLN A 355 17.03 44.84 28.41
N VAL A 356 16.69 44.28 27.25
CA VAL A 356 16.22 45.01 26.07
C VAL A 356 14.86 44.51 25.59
N ASN A 357 14.07 45.43 25.01
CA ASN A 357 12.70 45.15 24.63
C ASN A 357 12.57 44.66 23.19
N THR A 358 13.60 44.88 22.35
CA THR A 358 13.56 44.46 20.96
C THR A 358 14.82 43.69 20.54
N ALA A 359 14.60 42.60 19.81
CA ALA A 359 15.64 41.80 19.16
C ALA A 359 15.06 41.10 17.94
N PHE A 360 15.92 40.74 17.00
CA PHE A 360 15.53 39.99 15.82
C PHE A 360 16.62 39.02 15.37
N MET A 361 16.24 37.99 14.64
CA MET A 361 17.16 37.02 14.06
C MET A 361 16.74 36.74 12.63
N VAL A 362 17.71 36.79 11.71
CA VAL A 362 17.52 36.59 10.28
C VAL A 362 18.32 35.38 9.86
N THR A 363 17.67 34.39 9.27
CA THR A 363 18.37 33.26 8.63
C THR A 363 18.54 33.51 7.13
N LEU A 364 19.73 33.18 6.62
CA LEU A 364 20.09 33.30 5.21
C LEU A 364 19.92 31.94 4.53
N ILE A 365 18.73 31.70 3.96
CA ILE A 365 18.47 30.47 3.20
C ILE A 365 18.89 30.69 1.74
N PRO A 366 19.63 29.75 1.11
CA PRO A 366 20.11 29.88 -0.28
C PRO A 366 19.02 30.03 -1.35
N GLU A 367 17.74 29.75 -1.04
CA GLU A 367 16.60 29.86 -1.96
C GLU A 367 15.79 31.16 -1.78
N GLY A 368 16.29 32.15 -1.06
CA GLY A 368 15.68 33.48 -0.97
C GLY A 368 14.51 33.61 0.02
N SER A 369 14.27 32.61 0.86
CA SER A 369 13.32 32.72 1.98
C SER A 369 14.06 33.16 3.24
N GLU A 370 13.96 34.43 3.61
CA GLU A 370 14.43 34.90 4.91
C GLU A 370 13.42 34.48 5.98
N VAL A 371 13.84 33.73 7.01
CA VAL A 371 13.03 33.57 8.23
C VAL A 371 13.50 34.64 9.19
N ILE A 372 12.60 35.60 9.41
CA ILE A 372 12.79 36.68 10.37
C ILE A 372 12.00 36.29 11.62
N ILE A 373 12.70 36.20 12.75
CA ILE A 373 12.11 35.97 14.07
C ILE A 373 12.39 37.24 14.86
N SER A 374 11.37 37.84 15.46
CA SER A 374 11.51 39.10 16.19
C SER A 374 10.74 39.06 17.49
N ILE A 375 11.32 39.65 18.54
CA ILE A 375 10.64 39.97 19.80
C ILE A 375 10.54 41.49 19.87
N GLY A 376 9.35 41.98 20.21
CA GLY A 376 8.99 43.40 20.12
C GLY A 376 8.52 43.82 18.72
N ASP A 377 7.86 44.98 18.62
CA ASP A 377 7.49 45.54 17.32
C ASP A 377 8.69 46.35 16.81
N ILE A 378 9.25 45.93 15.67
CA ILE A 378 10.41 46.57 15.05
C ILE A 378 9.94 47.16 13.71
N PRO A 379 9.50 48.43 13.68
CA PRO A 379 8.94 49.05 12.48
C PRO A 379 9.92 49.06 11.31
N GLN A 380 11.21 49.17 11.61
CA GLN A 380 12.31 49.22 10.64
C GLN A 380 12.56 47.89 9.90
N LEU A 381 12.01 46.75 10.37
CA LEU A 381 12.15 45.45 9.68
C LEU A 381 11.02 45.17 8.68
N LYS A 382 9.92 45.93 8.70
CA LYS A 382 8.78 45.73 7.77
C LYS A 382 9.02 46.32 6.37
N ASP A 383 9.87 47.34 6.27
CA ASP A 383 10.15 48.08 5.02
C ASP A 383 11.60 47.90 4.50
N VAL A 384 12.43 47.14 5.21
CA VAL A 384 13.83 46.94 4.83
C VAL A 384 13.97 45.53 4.28
N GLU A 385 13.98 45.41 2.94
CA GLU A 385 14.91 44.46 2.31
C GLU A 385 16.25 44.73 2.99
N LEU A 386 16.71 43.81 3.84
CA LEU A 386 18.05 43.81 4.45
C LEU A 386 19.03 43.75 3.30
N SER A 387 19.26 44.94 2.77
CA SER A 387 19.69 45.17 1.42
C SER A 387 21.10 44.65 1.33
N LYS A 388 21.41 44.07 0.17
CA LYS A 388 22.69 43.44 -0.18
C LYS A 388 23.94 44.20 0.33
N GLY A 389 23.85 45.49 0.66
CA GLY A 389 24.85 46.30 1.36
C GLY A 389 25.23 45.84 2.78
N VAL A 390 24.30 45.50 3.69
CA VAL A 390 24.65 45.08 5.07
C VAL A 390 25.37 43.73 5.07
N LEU A 391 24.91 42.81 4.21
CA LEU A 391 25.56 41.53 3.98
C LEU A 391 26.95 41.69 3.34
N GLN A 392 27.15 42.70 2.48
CA GLN A 392 28.46 43.00 1.89
C GLN A 392 29.45 43.62 2.88
N THR A 393 29.00 44.39 3.87
CA THR A 393 29.87 44.97 4.91
C THR A 393 30.35 43.91 5.92
N ILE A 394 29.50 42.93 6.25
CA ILE A 394 29.83 41.85 7.21
C ILE A 394 30.68 40.74 6.54
N VAL A 395 30.56 40.56 5.22
CA VAL A 395 31.30 39.55 4.43
C VAL A 395 32.62 40.11 3.84
N GLN A 396 33.01 41.35 4.16
CA GLN A 396 34.25 41.92 3.63
C GLN A 396 35.50 41.15 4.10
N PRO A 397 36.46 40.82 3.21
CA PRO A 397 37.50 39.81 3.47
C PRO A 397 38.62 40.24 4.44
N GLY A 398 38.51 41.41 5.09
CA GLY A 398 39.63 42.08 5.76
C GLY A 398 39.56 42.17 7.29
N ASN A 399 38.41 41.92 7.93
CA ASN A 399 38.25 42.13 9.39
C ASN A 399 38.20 40.86 10.23
N LEU A 400 38.30 39.68 9.62
CA LEU A 400 38.33 38.40 10.32
C LEU A 400 39.79 38.01 10.58
N GLU A 401 40.50 38.80 11.38
CA GLU A 401 41.75 38.32 11.98
C GLU A 401 41.42 37.19 12.95
N GLU A 402 42.22 36.13 12.87
CA GLU A 402 42.15 34.90 13.64
C GLU A 402 42.44 35.15 15.13
N ASN A 403 41.52 35.81 15.84
CA ASN A 403 41.58 35.91 17.29
C ASN A 403 40.83 34.73 17.91
N GLU A 404 41.59 33.73 18.34
CA GLU A 404 41.15 32.58 19.16
C GLU A 404 40.63 32.96 20.57
N THR A 405 40.23 34.21 20.79
CA THR A 405 39.73 34.71 22.06
C THR A 405 38.24 34.96 21.99
N THR A 406 37.47 34.05 22.62
CA THR A 406 36.19 34.17 23.37
C THR A 406 35.41 35.51 23.38
N THR A 407 35.42 36.27 22.30
CA THR A 407 34.81 37.59 22.17
C THR A 407 33.90 37.54 20.95
N LEU A 408 32.67 38.01 21.13
CA LEU A 408 31.67 38.04 20.06
C LEU A 408 32.03 39.17 19.09
N ASP A 409 32.03 38.86 17.80
CA ASP A 409 32.12 39.88 16.75
C ASP A 409 30.80 40.65 16.70
N ILE A 410 30.77 41.81 17.36
CA ILE A 410 29.59 42.69 17.40
C ILE A 410 29.77 43.81 16.38
N PHE A 411 28.85 43.90 15.42
CA PHE A 411 28.79 44.96 14.42
C PHE A 411 27.70 45.97 14.78
N HIS A 412 27.89 47.23 14.39
CA HIS A 412 26.93 48.29 14.65
C HIS A 412 26.08 48.57 13.41
N TRP A 413 24.76 48.59 13.57
CA TRP A 413 23.82 48.97 12.52
C TRP A 413 22.66 49.77 13.11
N GLY A 414 22.72 51.10 12.95
CA GLY A 414 21.76 52.01 13.57
C GLY A 414 21.72 51.85 15.09
N ASP A 415 20.52 51.60 15.61
CA ASP A 415 20.26 51.37 17.03
C ASP A 415 20.44 49.91 17.47
N PHE A 416 20.94 49.04 16.57
CA PHE A 416 21.09 47.61 16.81
C PHE A 416 22.55 47.14 16.77
N TRP A 417 22.86 46.18 17.63
CA TRP A 417 24.04 45.32 17.56
C TRP A 417 23.74 44.10 16.69
N LEU A 418 24.54 43.88 15.65
CA LEU A 418 24.46 42.72 14.77
C LEU A 418 25.57 41.72 15.12
N ILE A 419 25.18 40.49 15.37
CA ILE A 419 26.06 39.38 15.67
C ILE A 419 25.90 38.32 14.56
N PRO A 420 26.97 37.99 13.81
CA PRO A 420 26.89 36.98 12.79
C PRO A 420 26.81 35.57 13.37
N LEU A 421 25.95 34.75 12.78
CA LEU A 421 25.79 33.34 13.09
C LEU A 421 26.53 32.52 12.05
N PHE A 422 27.69 31.99 12.43
CA PHE A 422 28.54 31.17 11.55
C PHE A 422 28.35 29.67 11.81
N GLU A 423 28.55 28.87 10.75
CA GLU A 423 28.62 27.41 10.84
C GLU A 423 29.72 26.96 11.82
N GLN A 424 29.39 25.99 12.68
CA GLN A 424 30.30 25.49 13.71
C GLN A 424 31.20 24.37 13.16
N SER A 425 30.68 23.54 12.24
CA SER A 425 31.43 22.42 11.67
C SER A 425 32.18 22.81 10.39
N THR A 426 33.44 23.17 10.53
CA THR A 426 34.32 23.37 9.38
C THR A 426 34.87 22.01 8.91
N GLN A 427 34.31 21.44 7.85
CA GLN A 427 35.00 20.35 7.14
C GLN A 427 36.01 20.97 6.17
N ASN A 428 37.28 20.56 6.26
CA ASN A 428 38.36 20.87 5.30
C ASN A 428 38.75 22.35 5.10
N GLY A 429 38.97 23.12 6.17
CA GLY A 429 39.64 24.42 6.06
C GLY A 429 38.92 25.47 5.20
N GLU A 430 37.66 25.23 4.85
CA GLU A 430 36.80 26.20 4.18
C GLU A 430 36.42 27.32 5.17
N ARG A 431 36.17 28.52 4.67
CA ARG A 431 35.73 29.64 5.53
C ARG A 431 34.37 29.32 6.12
N LYS A 432 34.18 29.63 7.41
CA LYS A 432 32.88 29.45 8.09
C LYS A 432 31.79 30.17 7.31
N LYS A 433 30.77 29.43 6.89
CA LYS A 433 29.65 30.00 6.14
C LYS A 433 28.74 30.78 7.08
N LEU A 434 28.31 31.97 6.67
CA LEU A 434 27.32 32.77 7.38
C LEU A 434 25.93 32.10 7.23
N LEU A 435 25.33 31.69 8.34
CA LEU A 435 24.01 31.06 8.43
C LEU A 435 22.90 32.11 8.68
N GLY A 436 23.24 33.20 9.36
CA GLY A 436 22.28 34.24 9.74
C GLY A 436 22.89 35.38 10.53
N LEU A 437 22.04 36.29 10.99
CA LEU A 437 22.38 37.47 11.78
C LEU A 437 21.43 37.57 12.98
N LEU A 438 21.96 37.87 14.16
CA LEU A 438 21.20 38.24 15.36
C LEU A 438 21.33 39.74 15.58
N GLY A 439 20.23 40.46 15.55
CA GLY A 439 20.13 41.88 15.88
C GLY A 439 19.56 42.10 17.27
N VAL A 440 20.19 42.95 18.07
CA VAL A 440 19.71 43.29 19.42
C VAL A 440 19.74 44.80 19.63
N GLU A 441 18.69 45.38 20.21
CA GLU A 441 18.63 46.81 20.51
C GLU A 441 19.71 47.24 21.49
N ARG A 442 20.26 48.43 21.28
CA ARG A 442 21.32 48.99 22.13
C ARG A 442 20.72 49.69 23.35
N SER A 443 21.00 49.17 24.55
CA SER A 443 20.59 49.79 25.82
C SER A 443 21.59 50.80 26.39
N SER A 444 22.90 50.67 26.07
CA SER A 444 23.92 51.65 26.48
C SER A 444 25.15 51.66 25.55
N ASP A 445 25.92 52.76 25.58
CA ASP A 445 27.14 52.95 24.78
C ASP A 445 28.35 52.17 25.32
N LEU A 446 28.22 51.50 26.47
CA LEU A 446 29.27 50.66 27.04
C LEU A 446 29.21 49.24 26.48
N TYR A 447 30.39 48.72 26.11
CA TYR A 447 30.55 47.31 25.76
C TYR A 447 30.07 46.41 26.91
N PRO A 448 29.32 45.33 26.61
CA PRO A 448 28.83 44.42 27.63
C PRO A 448 29.99 43.79 28.41
N GLU A 449 29.79 43.63 29.72
CA GLU A 449 30.76 43.07 30.68
C GLU A 449 31.20 41.65 30.26
N ILE A 450 32.43 41.25 30.61
CA ILE A 450 33.06 40.01 30.12
C ILE A 450 32.22 38.74 30.40
N ASP A 451 31.52 38.69 31.53
CA ASP A 451 30.66 37.53 31.88
C ASP A 451 29.31 37.54 31.13
N LEU A 452 28.80 38.72 30.79
CA LEU A 452 27.63 38.89 29.93
C LEU A 452 27.95 38.41 28.50
N GLN A 453 29.15 38.72 27.99
CA GLN A 453 29.62 38.27 26.68
C GLN A 453 29.72 36.75 26.59
N LYS A 454 30.21 36.05 27.63
CA LYS A 454 30.31 34.58 27.63
C LYS A 454 28.94 33.89 27.58
N SER A 455 27.98 34.43 28.32
CA SER A 455 26.61 33.93 28.36
C SER A 455 25.91 34.15 27.02
N LEU A 456 26.05 35.36 26.46
CA LEU A 456 25.57 35.69 25.12
C LEU A 456 26.21 34.80 24.04
N ALA A 457 27.52 34.54 24.13
CA ALA A 457 28.23 33.67 23.19
C ALA A 457 27.69 32.24 23.20
N THR A 458 27.20 31.77 24.35
CA THR A 458 26.57 30.45 24.47
C THR A 458 25.20 30.41 23.79
N LEU A 459 24.39 31.46 23.92
CA LEU A 459 23.10 31.59 23.23
C LEU A 459 23.28 31.71 21.71
N VAL A 460 24.21 32.54 21.26
CA VAL A 460 24.59 32.72 19.85
C VAL A 460 25.05 31.40 19.23
N ARG A 461 25.90 30.64 19.92
CA ARG A 461 26.35 29.31 19.47
C ARG A 461 25.20 28.31 19.36
N ARG A 462 24.26 28.31 20.30
CA ARG A 462 23.07 27.44 20.24
C ARG A 462 22.16 27.79 19.05
N ALA A 463 21.96 29.08 18.79
CA ALA A 463 21.21 29.55 17.63
C ALA A 463 21.90 29.12 16.31
N ALA A 464 23.21 29.30 16.22
CA ALA A 464 24.00 28.89 15.06
C ALA A 464 23.91 27.37 14.81
N SER A 465 24.04 26.54 15.84
CA SER A 465 23.89 25.07 15.70
C SER A 465 22.50 24.66 15.22
N ALA A 466 21.43 25.29 15.72
CA ALA A 466 20.08 24.97 15.28
C ALA A 466 19.81 25.37 13.82
N MET A 467 20.37 26.49 13.37
CA MET A 467 20.33 26.89 11.96
C MET A 467 21.15 25.95 11.06
N GLU A 468 22.32 25.50 11.53
CA GLU A 468 23.16 24.54 10.82
C GLU A 468 22.41 23.22 10.61
N ASP A 469 21.76 22.69 11.66
CA ASP A 469 20.93 21.49 11.59
C ASP A 469 19.79 21.64 10.58
N GLN A 470 19.14 22.81 10.52
CA GLN A 470 18.09 23.09 9.53
C GLN A 470 18.62 23.01 8.09
N VAL A 471 19.77 23.62 7.82
CA VAL A 471 20.40 23.61 6.48
C VAL A 471 20.77 22.18 6.08
N GLN A 472 21.28 21.37 7.02
CA GLN A 472 21.60 19.96 6.77
C GLN A 472 20.34 19.14 6.46
N GLN A 473 19.25 19.34 7.20
CA GLN A 473 17.97 18.65 6.93
C GLN A 473 17.43 18.97 5.53
N GLN A 474 17.51 20.24 5.09
CA GLN A 474 17.05 20.65 3.76
C GLN A 474 17.89 20.03 2.62
N LYS A 475 19.20 19.84 2.83
CA LYS A 475 20.07 19.07 1.90
C LYS A 475 19.65 17.60 1.79
N ILE A 476 19.24 16.98 2.91
CA ILE A 476 18.76 15.59 2.91
C ILE A 476 17.42 15.48 2.17
N PHE A 477 16.47 16.38 2.42
CA PHE A 477 15.17 16.37 1.75
C PHE A 477 15.27 16.55 0.24
N SER A 478 16.03 17.54 -0.22
CA SER A 478 16.29 17.74 -1.66
C SER A 478 16.94 16.51 -2.30
N SER A 479 17.87 15.84 -1.60
CA SER A 479 18.48 14.58 -2.06
C SER A 479 17.46 13.43 -2.15
N LEU A 480 16.50 13.34 -1.21
CA LEU A 480 15.42 12.34 -1.25
C LEU A 480 14.40 12.63 -2.37
N GLU A 481 14.05 13.89 -2.59
CA GLU A 481 13.18 14.31 -3.71
C GLU A 481 13.80 13.91 -5.06
N MET A 482 15.12 14.02 -5.20
CA MET A 482 15.86 13.57 -6.39
C MET A 482 15.83 12.04 -6.59
N LEU A 483 15.69 11.23 -5.54
CA LEU A 483 15.67 9.76 -5.61
C LEU A 483 14.26 9.18 -5.84
N THR A 484 13.22 9.96 -5.56
CA THR A 484 11.81 9.55 -5.70
C THR A 484 11.42 9.05 -7.11
N PRO A 485 11.90 9.67 -8.22
CA PRO A 485 11.55 9.24 -9.58
C PRO A 485 12.00 7.80 -9.93
N GLN A 486 13.16 7.37 -9.42
CA GLN A 486 13.74 6.07 -9.78
C GLN A 486 13.03 4.89 -9.09
N THR A 487 12.49 5.11 -7.89
CA THR A 487 11.77 4.07 -7.15
C THR A 487 10.36 3.83 -7.69
N ALA A 488 9.66 4.88 -8.13
CA ALA A 488 8.36 4.78 -8.79
C ALA A 488 8.45 4.00 -10.10
N TRP A 489 9.50 4.24 -10.90
CA TRP A 489 9.79 3.50 -12.12
C TRP A 489 9.99 2.00 -11.89
N ILE A 490 10.78 1.61 -10.88
CA ILE A 490 10.99 0.20 -10.52
C ILE A 490 9.70 -0.46 -10.00
N GLN A 491 8.85 0.27 -9.28
CA GLN A 491 7.56 -0.24 -8.82
C GLN A 491 6.57 -0.40 -9.98
N GLN A 492 6.59 0.51 -10.95
CA GLN A 492 5.79 0.43 -12.17
C GLN A 492 6.25 -0.74 -13.06
N LEU A 493 7.55 -0.92 -13.27
CA LEU A 493 8.11 -2.09 -14.00
C LEU A 493 7.75 -3.43 -13.32
N ARG A 494 7.77 -3.49 -11.99
CA ARG A 494 7.31 -4.68 -11.25
C ARG A 494 5.81 -4.92 -11.34
N ALA A 495 5.00 -3.86 -11.33
CA ALA A 495 3.56 -3.97 -11.47
C ALA A 495 3.18 -4.45 -12.88
N VAL A 496 3.88 -3.96 -13.92
CA VAL A 496 3.56 -4.27 -15.32
C VAL A 496 4.08 -5.65 -15.74
N SER A 497 5.27 -6.06 -15.28
CA SER A 497 5.83 -7.40 -15.57
C SER A 497 5.01 -8.58 -15.03
N GLN A 498 4.13 -8.37 -14.06
CA GLN A 498 3.29 -9.41 -13.47
C GLN A 498 1.95 -9.61 -14.18
N TYR A 499 1.46 -8.63 -14.97
CA TYR A 499 0.14 -8.70 -15.63
C TYR A 499 0.20 -9.17 -17.10
N ASP A 500 1.33 -9.00 -17.79
CA ASP A 500 1.53 -9.51 -19.16
C ASP A 500 2.97 -10.05 -19.30
N GLY A 501 3.19 -11.26 -18.80
CA GLY A 501 4.49 -11.87 -18.55
C GLY A 501 5.35 -12.22 -19.76
N THR A 502 5.19 -11.55 -20.91
CA THR A 502 6.07 -11.73 -22.08
C THR A 502 6.12 -10.51 -22.99
N ASN A 503 5.02 -9.75 -23.14
CA ASN A 503 4.95 -8.66 -24.12
C ASN A 503 5.67 -7.38 -23.68
N VAL A 504 5.63 -7.02 -22.39
CA VAL A 504 6.19 -5.73 -21.94
C VAL A 504 7.72 -5.71 -21.93
N LEU A 505 8.36 -6.86 -21.66
CA LEU A 505 9.81 -6.99 -21.67
C LEU A 505 10.39 -7.11 -23.09
N SER A 506 9.54 -7.25 -24.10
CA SER A 506 9.90 -7.33 -25.53
C SER A 506 9.39 -6.13 -26.34
N THR A 507 8.68 -5.20 -25.70
CA THR A 507 8.24 -3.95 -26.33
C THR A 507 9.43 -2.99 -26.41
N PRO A 508 9.81 -2.48 -27.60
CA PRO A 508 10.86 -1.48 -27.74
C PRO A 508 10.58 -0.25 -26.86
N LYS A 509 11.63 0.33 -26.28
CA LYS A 509 11.58 1.50 -25.37
C LYS A 509 10.79 2.68 -25.96
N ASP A 510 10.76 2.79 -27.28
CA ASP A 510 10.10 3.87 -28.04
C ASP A 510 8.57 3.77 -28.04
N GLU A 511 7.98 2.57 -28.00
CA GLU A 511 6.52 2.41 -27.98
C GLU A 511 5.92 2.70 -26.58
N LEU A 512 6.69 2.46 -25.51
CA LEU A 512 6.29 2.77 -24.13
C LEU A 512 6.30 4.29 -23.88
N ALA A 513 7.33 5.01 -24.37
CA ALA A 513 7.42 6.46 -24.29
C ALA A 513 6.26 7.18 -25.01
N GLN A 514 5.83 6.66 -26.17
CA GLN A 514 4.68 7.18 -26.90
C GLN A 514 3.37 7.05 -26.12
N SER A 515 3.17 5.93 -25.41
CA SER A 515 1.95 5.69 -24.63
C SER A 515 1.82 6.64 -23.43
N ASP A 516 2.92 6.90 -22.73
CA ASP A 516 2.97 7.82 -21.58
C ASP A 516 2.87 9.29 -22.03
N LEU A 517 3.50 9.65 -23.15
CA LEU A 517 3.43 11.01 -23.71
C LEU A 517 2.01 11.35 -24.19
N SER A 518 1.29 10.41 -24.82
CA SER A 518 -0.12 10.61 -25.21
C SER A 518 -1.02 10.96 -24.01
N LYS A 519 -0.73 10.38 -22.84
CA LYS A 519 -1.47 10.63 -21.60
C LYS A 519 -1.18 12.03 -21.06
N TRP A 520 0.08 12.46 -21.07
CA TRP A 520 0.45 13.81 -20.66
C TRP A 520 -0.13 14.89 -21.60
N VAL A 521 -0.13 14.65 -22.91
CA VAL A 521 -0.75 15.55 -23.89
C VAL A 521 -2.25 15.67 -23.64
N LYS A 522 -2.95 14.55 -23.38
CA LYS A 522 -4.38 14.57 -23.01
C LYS A 522 -4.64 15.41 -21.76
N ASP A 523 -3.83 15.22 -20.72
CA ASP A 523 -3.98 15.89 -19.43
C ASP A 523 -3.68 17.39 -19.53
N ALA A 524 -2.69 17.77 -20.35
CA ALA A 524 -2.37 19.16 -20.65
C ALA A 524 -3.48 19.85 -21.47
N LEU A 525 -3.98 19.20 -22.52
CA LEU A 525 -5.08 19.73 -23.35
C LEU A 525 -6.38 19.91 -22.57
N ARG A 526 -6.66 19.04 -21.58
CA ARG A 526 -7.83 19.21 -20.69
C ARG A 526 -7.76 20.46 -19.82
N HIS A 527 -6.56 20.89 -19.44
CA HIS A 527 -6.31 22.09 -18.66
C HIS A 527 -5.63 23.18 -19.49
N TYR A 528 -5.92 23.23 -20.80
CA TYR A 528 -5.29 24.18 -21.73
C TYR A 528 -5.41 25.64 -21.27
N TRP A 529 -6.59 26.03 -20.77
CA TRP A 529 -6.88 27.38 -20.27
C TRP A 529 -6.50 27.62 -18.80
N GLY A 530 -5.88 26.65 -18.13
CA GLY A 530 -5.44 26.76 -16.73
C GLY A 530 -5.68 25.49 -15.91
N GLY A 531 -4.74 25.17 -15.03
CA GLY A 531 -4.84 24.04 -14.10
C GLY A 531 -3.49 23.34 -13.84
N PRO A 532 -3.38 22.59 -12.73
CA PRO A 532 -2.11 21.99 -12.29
C PRO A 532 -1.53 21.01 -13.30
N LYS A 533 -2.36 20.33 -14.10
CA LYS A 533 -1.86 19.38 -15.12
C LYS A 533 -1.22 20.04 -16.34
N LEU A 534 -1.35 21.35 -16.50
CA LEU A 534 -0.60 22.11 -17.50
C LEU A 534 0.65 22.74 -16.86
N SER A 535 0.50 23.36 -15.69
CA SER A 535 1.61 24.07 -15.01
C SER A 535 2.64 23.16 -14.34
N GLN A 536 2.29 21.91 -14.04
CA GLN A 536 3.19 20.90 -13.46
C GLN A 536 3.38 19.73 -14.43
N SER A 537 3.12 19.94 -15.72
CA SER A 537 3.23 18.88 -16.72
C SER A 537 4.69 18.48 -16.93
N PRO A 538 5.00 17.17 -17.00
CA PRO A 538 6.32 16.69 -17.45
C PRO A 538 6.71 17.23 -18.84
N LEU A 539 5.73 17.64 -19.66
CA LEU A 539 5.96 18.24 -20.99
C LEU A 539 6.72 19.56 -20.93
N LEU A 540 6.73 20.27 -19.80
CA LEU A 540 7.50 21.51 -19.62
C LEU A 540 9.02 21.28 -19.70
N ARG A 541 9.48 20.04 -19.53
CA ARG A 541 10.89 19.67 -19.59
C ARG A 541 11.39 19.36 -21.00
N LEU A 542 10.49 19.32 -21.99
CA LEU A 542 10.85 19.09 -23.39
C LEU A 542 11.69 20.26 -23.91
N ARG A 543 12.75 19.95 -24.66
CA ARG A 543 13.68 20.95 -25.20
C ARG A 543 12.98 21.90 -26.16
N VAL A 544 12.04 21.40 -26.95
CA VAL A 544 11.21 22.24 -27.84
C VAL A 544 10.36 23.25 -27.07
N VAL A 545 9.93 22.90 -25.84
CA VAL A 545 9.17 23.82 -24.97
C VAL A 545 10.11 24.83 -24.34
N GLN A 546 11.30 24.40 -23.89
CA GLN A 546 12.32 25.27 -23.30
C GLN A 546 12.81 26.34 -24.30
N GLN A 547 13.08 25.96 -25.56
CA GLN A 547 13.44 26.92 -26.61
C GLN A 547 12.32 27.92 -26.92
N ALA A 548 11.06 27.54 -26.71
CA ALA A 548 9.92 28.42 -26.93
C ALA A 548 9.62 29.35 -25.74
N VAL A 549 10.33 29.22 -24.61
CA VAL A 549 10.11 30.06 -23.41
C VAL A 549 10.49 31.52 -23.68
N ASP A 550 11.63 31.74 -24.35
CA ASP A 550 12.13 33.09 -24.65
C ASP A 550 11.18 33.86 -25.57
N ALA A 551 10.52 33.14 -26.49
CA ALA A 551 9.52 33.71 -27.40
C ALA A 551 8.13 33.92 -26.75
N ASN A 552 7.91 33.50 -25.50
CA ASN A 552 6.63 33.57 -24.79
C ASN A 552 6.78 34.21 -23.40
N ASP A 553 7.43 35.37 -23.35
CA ASP A 553 7.58 36.24 -22.17
C ASP A 553 8.26 35.57 -20.96
N GLY A 554 9.07 34.52 -21.18
CA GLY A 554 9.73 33.78 -20.10
C GLY A 554 8.79 32.83 -19.33
N ILE A 555 7.53 32.68 -19.76
CA ILE A 555 6.52 31.88 -19.04
C ILE A 555 6.42 30.48 -19.66
N SER A 556 6.97 29.46 -18.99
CA SER A 556 7.00 28.08 -19.49
C SER A 556 5.62 27.48 -19.80
N VAL A 557 4.59 27.92 -19.07
CA VAL A 557 3.19 27.49 -19.31
C VAL A 557 2.65 28.05 -20.64
N ASN A 558 3.00 29.29 -20.98
CA ASN A 558 2.60 29.92 -22.25
C ASN A 558 3.35 29.26 -23.42
N ALA A 559 4.64 28.97 -23.24
CA ALA A 559 5.43 28.21 -24.20
C ALA A 559 4.83 26.83 -24.49
N LEU A 560 4.44 26.08 -23.45
CA LEU A 560 3.78 24.78 -23.64
C LEU A 560 2.44 24.91 -24.39
N ARG A 561 1.63 25.95 -24.13
CA ARG A 561 0.40 26.19 -24.90
C ARG A 561 0.69 26.49 -26.36
N ALA A 562 1.73 27.28 -26.64
CA ALA A 562 2.15 27.62 -27.99
C ALA A 562 2.60 26.37 -28.76
N ILE A 563 3.41 25.51 -28.12
CA ILE A 563 3.86 24.25 -28.72
C ILE A 563 2.70 23.27 -28.94
N LEU A 564 1.78 23.11 -27.98
CA LEU A 564 0.58 22.27 -28.16
C LEU A 564 -0.30 22.79 -29.29
N ARG A 565 -0.45 24.12 -29.42
CA ARG A 565 -1.19 24.74 -30.52
C ARG A 565 -0.50 24.49 -31.86
N LYS A 566 0.81 24.68 -31.94
CA LYS A 566 1.63 24.37 -33.13
C LYS A 566 1.49 22.90 -33.53
N GLY A 567 1.45 21.98 -32.57
CA GLY A 567 1.23 20.55 -32.83
C GLY A 567 -0.18 20.22 -33.33
N ILE A 568 -1.21 20.93 -32.87
CA ILE A 568 -2.59 20.81 -33.40
C ILE A 568 -2.67 21.40 -34.81
N ASP A 569 -2.03 22.54 -35.05
CA ASP A 569 -2.04 23.23 -36.33
C ASP A 569 -1.37 22.41 -37.44
N GLN A 570 -0.37 21.57 -37.12
CA GLN A 570 0.21 20.63 -38.08
C GLN A 570 -0.73 19.49 -38.53
N ILE A 571 -1.83 19.24 -37.79
CA ILE A 571 -2.86 18.26 -38.18
C ILE A 571 -3.87 18.89 -39.16
N ARG A 572 -3.84 20.21 -39.34
CA ARG A 572 -4.78 20.95 -40.19
C ARG A 572 -4.54 20.63 -41.67
N PRO A 573 -5.55 20.11 -42.40
CA PRO A 573 -5.46 19.90 -43.84
C PRO A 573 -5.48 21.23 -44.63
N GLU A 574 -4.97 21.21 -45.86
CA GLU A 574 -5.01 22.37 -46.76
C GLU A 574 -6.43 22.66 -47.28
N GLY A 575 -6.78 23.95 -47.39
CA GLY A 575 -8.06 24.42 -47.91
C GLY A 575 -9.02 25.02 -46.87
N GLN A 576 -10.25 25.30 -47.31
CA GLN A 576 -11.31 25.85 -46.45
C GLN A 576 -11.86 24.76 -45.51
N ARG A 577 -12.20 25.15 -44.28
CA ARG A 577 -12.65 24.23 -43.22
C ARG A 577 -13.88 23.44 -43.65
N ARG A 578 -13.77 22.10 -43.63
CA ARG A 578 -14.86 21.17 -43.97
C ARG A 578 -15.11 20.19 -42.81
N PHE A 579 -16.28 19.56 -42.82
CA PHE A 579 -16.63 18.45 -41.91
C PHE A 579 -16.42 17.10 -42.60
N THR A 580 -15.29 16.92 -43.27
CA THR A 580 -14.89 15.69 -43.96
C THR A 580 -13.99 14.82 -43.08
N ALA A 581 -13.75 13.57 -43.49
CA ALA A 581 -12.91 12.62 -42.76
C ALA A 581 -11.47 13.13 -42.53
N GLU A 582 -10.93 13.91 -43.47
CA GLU A 582 -9.59 14.51 -43.38
C GLU A 582 -9.50 15.58 -42.29
N TRP A 583 -10.56 16.39 -42.12
CA TRP A 583 -10.62 17.45 -41.11
C TRP A 583 -11.04 16.95 -39.72
N LEU A 584 -11.42 15.68 -39.61
CA LEU A 584 -12.05 15.10 -38.43
C LEU A 584 -11.20 15.27 -37.16
N LEU A 585 -9.90 14.92 -37.23
CA LEU A 585 -9.02 14.94 -36.06
C LEU A 585 -8.76 16.37 -35.57
N PHE A 586 -8.49 17.29 -36.50
CA PHE A 586 -8.32 18.71 -36.21
C PHE A 586 -9.58 19.32 -35.60
N ASN A 587 -10.74 19.10 -36.23
CA ASN A 587 -12.03 19.60 -35.76
C ASN A 587 -12.38 19.10 -34.34
N ILE A 588 -12.07 17.84 -34.02
CA ILE A 588 -12.27 17.28 -32.67
C ILE A 588 -11.38 17.99 -31.65
N LEU A 589 -10.10 18.18 -31.95
CA LEU A 589 -9.14 18.82 -31.03
C LEU A 589 -9.49 20.29 -30.78
N GLU A 590 -9.77 21.04 -31.85
CA GLU A 590 -10.11 22.46 -31.79
C GLU A 590 -11.43 22.67 -31.03
N MET A 591 -12.51 21.99 -31.42
CA MET A 591 -13.81 22.17 -30.76
C MET A 591 -13.79 21.70 -29.30
N LYS A 592 -13.03 20.63 -28.97
CA LYS A 592 -13.04 20.08 -27.61
C LYS A 592 -12.15 20.84 -26.64
N PHE A 593 -10.95 21.23 -27.06
CA PHE A 593 -9.92 21.73 -26.16
C PHE A 593 -9.64 23.23 -26.33
N MET A 594 -9.75 23.77 -27.55
CA MET A 594 -9.55 25.19 -27.80
C MET A 594 -10.83 25.98 -27.55
N GLU A 595 -11.95 25.55 -28.15
CA GLU A 595 -13.27 26.18 -28.00
C GLU A 595 -14.04 25.74 -26.74
N GLY A 596 -13.61 24.65 -26.09
CA GLY A 596 -14.22 24.17 -24.84
C GLY A 596 -15.63 23.58 -24.96
N ARG A 597 -16.06 23.14 -26.15
CA ARG A 597 -17.43 22.62 -26.36
C ARG A 597 -17.71 21.31 -25.62
N LYS A 598 -18.98 21.07 -25.32
CA LYS A 598 -19.44 19.80 -24.71
C LYS A 598 -19.38 18.67 -25.73
N VAL A 599 -19.14 17.45 -25.24
CA VAL A 599 -18.96 16.24 -26.08
C VAL A 599 -20.21 15.98 -26.94
N ARG A 600 -21.40 16.15 -26.35
CA ARG A 600 -22.69 15.99 -27.04
C ARG A 600 -22.86 16.94 -28.23
N ASP A 601 -22.45 18.20 -28.06
CA ASP A 601 -22.59 19.23 -29.11
C ASP A 601 -21.63 18.95 -30.27
N ILE A 602 -20.41 18.49 -29.95
CA ILE A 602 -19.41 18.08 -30.95
C ILE A 602 -19.89 16.84 -31.72
N ALA A 603 -20.41 15.83 -31.03
CA ALA A 603 -20.94 14.61 -31.62
C ALA A 603 -22.09 14.91 -32.59
N THR A 604 -23.00 15.81 -32.19
CA THR A 604 -24.12 16.27 -33.02
C THR A 604 -23.62 17.02 -34.26
N ARG A 605 -22.64 17.93 -34.09
CA ARG A 605 -22.10 18.75 -35.19
C ARG A 605 -21.26 17.96 -36.19
N LEU A 606 -20.62 16.88 -35.75
CA LEU A 606 -19.86 15.95 -36.58
C LEU A 606 -20.67 14.73 -37.06
N ALA A 607 -21.99 14.71 -36.80
CA ALA A 607 -22.89 13.62 -37.17
C ALA A 607 -22.38 12.22 -36.76
N MET A 608 -21.89 12.09 -35.52
CA MET A 608 -21.36 10.82 -34.99
C MET A 608 -21.87 10.50 -33.58
N SER A 609 -21.76 9.24 -33.18
CA SER A 609 -22.07 8.82 -31.81
C SER A 609 -21.00 9.28 -30.81
N GLU A 610 -21.37 9.48 -29.54
CA GLU A 610 -20.41 9.84 -28.47
C GLU A 610 -19.30 8.79 -28.31
N ALA A 611 -19.65 7.50 -28.45
CA ALA A 611 -18.69 6.40 -28.35
C ALA A 611 -17.64 6.46 -29.46
N ASP A 612 -18.04 6.82 -30.69
CA ASP A 612 -17.11 6.98 -31.81
C ASP A 612 -16.27 8.26 -31.66
N LEU A 613 -16.88 9.35 -31.18
CA LEU A 613 -16.15 10.58 -30.85
C LEU A 613 -15.02 10.33 -29.84
N TYR A 614 -15.26 9.54 -28.78
CA TYR A 614 -14.20 9.19 -27.82
C TYR A 614 -13.06 8.37 -28.46
N ARG A 615 -13.37 7.47 -29.40
CA ARG A 615 -12.36 6.70 -30.13
C ARG A 615 -11.52 7.60 -31.02
N LYS A 616 -12.17 8.47 -31.82
CA LYS A 616 -11.49 9.42 -32.72
C LYS A 616 -10.72 10.49 -31.96
N GLN A 617 -11.22 10.96 -30.82
CA GLN A 617 -10.50 11.86 -29.92
C GLN A 617 -9.19 11.24 -29.42
N ARG A 618 -9.20 9.95 -29.06
CA ARG A 618 -7.99 9.26 -28.63
C ARG A 618 -6.94 9.22 -29.74
N VAL A 619 -7.35 8.86 -30.96
CA VAL A 619 -6.47 8.87 -32.14
C VAL A 619 -5.92 10.26 -32.43
N ALA A 620 -6.74 11.31 -32.30
CA ALA A 620 -6.31 12.69 -32.49
C ALA A 620 -5.23 13.11 -31.49
N ILE A 621 -5.39 12.75 -30.21
CA ILE A 621 -4.40 13.03 -29.16
C ILE A 621 -3.10 12.24 -29.39
N GLU A 622 -3.20 10.96 -29.77
CA GLU A 622 -2.04 10.14 -30.12
C GLU A 622 -1.28 10.72 -31.33
N THR A 623 -1.99 11.37 -32.26
CA THR A 623 -1.37 12.06 -33.41
C THR A 623 -0.61 13.31 -32.98
N VAL A 624 -1.19 14.14 -32.09
CA VAL A 624 -0.47 15.31 -31.50
C VAL A 624 0.77 14.86 -30.74
N ALA A 625 0.69 13.75 -30.00
CA ALA A 625 1.83 13.18 -29.29
C ALA A 625 2.97 12.78 -30.23
N LYS A 626 2.65 12.16 -31.39
CA LYS A 626 3.65 11.83 -32.41
C LYS A 626 4.30 13.07 -33.02
N ILE A 627 3.53 14.13 -33.25
CA ILE A 627 4.05 15.40 -33.76
C ILE A 627 4.99 16.05 -32.76
N LEU A 628 4.64 16.07 -31.47
CA LEU A 628 5.51 16.57 -30.41
C LEU A 628 6.84 15.82 -30.33
N ILE A 629 6.84 14.51 -30.54
CA ILE A 629 8.07 13.71 -30.57
C ILE A 629 8.96 14.14 -31.74
N ARG A 630 8.40 14.32 -32.94
CA ARG A 630 9.16 14.83 -34.09
C ARG A 630 9.72 16.23 -33.83
N MET A 631 8.91 17.12 -33.27
CA MET A 631 9.35 18.47 -32.92
C MET A 631 10.48 18.47 -31.87
N GLU A 632 10.47 17.50 -30.95
CA GLU A 632 11.55 17.31 -29.99
C GLU A 632 12.82 16.75 -30.65
N GLU A 633 12.69 15.80 -31.59
CA GLU A 633 13.81 15.26 -32.38
C GLU A 633 14.46 16.35 -33.26
N ASP A 634 13.67 17.20 -33.90
CA ASP A 634 14.13 18.35 -34.68
C ASP A 634 14.88 19.35 -33.78
N ALA A 635 14.33 19.66 -32.61
CA ALA A 635 14.96 20.54 -31.62
C ALA A 635 16.27 19.97 -31.02
N HIS A 636 16.45 18.65 -31.05
CA HIS A 636 17.71 17.99 -30.68
C HIS A 636 18.74 18.02 -31.81
N SER A 637 18.30 18.16 -33.05
CA SER A 637 19.14 18.11 -34.26
C SER A 637 19.66 19.48 -34.69
N GLU A 638 19.03 20.57 -34.26
CA GLU A 638 19.53 21.94 -34.47
C GLU A 638 20.58 22.34 -33.40
N PRO A 639 21.86 22.54 -33.76
CA PRO A 639 22.84 23.13 -32.87
C PRO A 639 22.55 24.63 -32.71
N THR A 640 22.49 25.09 -31.45
CA THR A 640 22.36 26.50 -31.06
C THR A 640 23.35 27.38 -31.81
N THR A 641 22.88 28.12 -32.81
CA THR A 641 23.63 29.16 -33.51
C THR A 641 23.15 30.52 -33.01
N ASN A 642 24.03 31.17 -32.24
CA ASN A 642 24.15 32.60 -31.91
C ASN A 642 22.91 33.46 -31.60
N SER A 643 22.93 34.04 -30.39
CA SER A 643 22.65 35.46 -30.20
C SER A 643 23.73 36.11 -29.32
N SER A 644 24.82 36.54 -29.97
CA SER A 644 25.72 37.58 -29.49
C SER A 644 25.59 38.77 -30.45
N SER A 645 24.86 39.80 -30.01
CA SER A 645 24.94 41.19 -30.46
C SER A 645 24.12 42.04 -29.53
#